data_AF-A0A553HZK5-F1
#
_entry.id   AF-A0A553HZK5-F1
#
_cell.length_a   1.000
_cell.length_b   1.000
_cell.length_c   1.000
_cell.angle_alpha   90.00
_cell.angle_beta   90.00
_cell.angle_gamma   90.00
#
_symmetry.space_group_name_H-M   'P 1'
#
loop_
_entity.id
_entity.type
_entity.pdbx_description
1 polymer ?
#
loop_
_entity_poly.entity_id
_entity_poly.type
_entity_poly.pdbx_seq_one_letter_code
_entity_poly.pdbx_strand_id
1 'polypeptide(L)'
;MRWVIRFAALIAAANLCSAAPSPSLLSAPTTTTTTTASATTPAEFTYDRTSFYLHGEPYVIIGGQMDPQRIPAAYWRDRLAKARAMGLNTIFSYVYWNLLEPSPGEWRNDRDKKGSSESVGGISNDVAAFFRIAQEEGLNVILRPGPYICGEREWGGFPAWLAQVPDMRVRSSNEKFMQAAEQYLVRLAADLQDMQVTRGGPLLMVQVENEYGSYGEDHAYTAGLRDILQANFEVPLYTNDGGVDWTLAGGEVSGVLAEIDGDPWSGFAAREKYITREDELGPLMDGEYYTLAPDFWGAENVHNTTVGRPSQIAQFVTDLDYVLGANNSISLYMFHGGTNFGFSNGAIWKNFTASFTTSYDYGSPLDESGRTNELYFTLRDTILKYVSPDTVPEPPANLPRLEIPEFELTPLVGLFDTLGNATVNETPVTMEQLGQEYGLVLYEHTVNTTLSGTLQPGDRARDRVIVYVNGVKKGVIDSTYSRPAQVSVSLQPGDKLQLLVENLGRVDYWSRESGTFVALEDPYKGIKGDVTVGSAVLSGWSIYSLPLEAPPRPSSKNQARNNLGTIATGSPPVFYRATFDAGRGDETSPALLDTFLSVPSGVKGNVWVNGFNLGRYWIIGPQQSLYLPGTVLKPVGNEVVILELEPDAETLTVFGAVEREWGNHPDPDYPPAHVPQSRRFDTIKKAKSGSAAVASPETK
;
A
#
# COMPACT_ATOMS: atom_id res chain seq x y z
N MET A 1 -17.91 -7.18 3.21
CA MET A 1 -17.86 -5.74 2.88
C MET A 1 -19.14 -4.99 3.28
N ARG A 2 -19.61 -5.12 4.53
CA ARG A 2 -20.79 -4.38 5.08
C ARG A 2 -20.58 -3.84 6.50
N TRP A 3 -19.35 -3.92 7.00
CA TRP A 3 -18.99 -3.77 8.42
C TRP A 3 -18.09 -2.55 8.70
N VAL A 4 -17.87 -1.67 7.71
CA VAL A 4 -17.04 -0.46 7.84
C VAL A 4 -17.86 0.83 7.58
N ILE A 5 -19.10 0.75 7.09
CA ILE A 5 -19.89 1.94 6.68
C ILE A 5 -21.34 1.89 7.20
N ARG A 6 -21.54 1.47 8.46
CA ARG A 6 -22.83 1.58 9.16
C ARG A 6 -22.64 1.65 10.68
N PHE A 7 -22.86 2.82 11.29
CA PHE A 7 -23.81 3.02 12.41
C PHE A 7 -23.87 4.49 12.86
N ALA A 8 -24.83 5.25 12.34
CA ALA A 8 -25.27 6.53 12.95
C ALA A 8 -26.74 6.79 12.58
N ALA A 9 -27.64 6.80 13.57
CA ALA A 9 -29.04 7.22 13.38
C ALA A 9 -29.80 7.49 14.70
N LEU A 10 -30.21 8.76 14.91
CA LEU A 10 -31.40 9.23 15.68
C LEU A 10 -31.40 8.99 17.22
N ILE A 11 -31.71 9.96 18.10
CA ILE A 11 -32.91 10.83 18.18
C ILE A 11 -32.61 12.20 18.85
N ALA A 12 -33.55 13.15 18.74
CA ALA A 12 -33.41 14.60 18.95
C ALA A 12 -33.72 15.20 20.35
N ALA A 13 -33.09 16.37 20.58
CA ALA A 13 -33.62 17.66 21.08
C ALA A 13 -34.38 17.81 22.43
N ALA A 14 -33.91 18.80 23.22
CA ALA A 14 -34.73 19.69 24.05
C ALA A 14 -34.05 21.07 24.24
N ASN A 15 -34.82 22.17 24.22
CA ASN A 15 -34.34 23.56 24.38
C ASN A 15 -34.38 24.03 25.84
N LEU A 16 -33.55 25.02 26.24
CA LEU A 16 -33.96 26.41 26.60
C LEU A 16 -32.91 27.23 27.38
N CYS A 17 -32.79 28.49 26.97
CA CYS A 17 -32.20 29.70 27.60
C CYS A 17 -31.80 29.68 29.10
N SER A 18 -30.67 30.31 29.45
CA SER A 18 -30.67 31.77 29.76
C SER A 18 -29.33 32.37 30.25
N ALA A 19 -29.03 33.56 29.70
CA ALA A 19 -28.49 34.77 30.34
C ALA A 19 -27.19 34.75 31.20
N ALA A 20 -26.17 35.46 30.70
CA ALA A 20 -25.08 36.03 31.50
C ALA A 20 -25.58 37.19 32.40
N PRO A 21 -24.78 37.63 33.39
CA PRO A 21 -24.04 38.87 33.15
C PRO A 21 -22.62 38.93 33.76
N SER A 22 -21.76 39.68 33.06
CA SER A 22 -20.64 40.47 33.61
C SER A 22 -21.01 41.97 33.45
N PRO A 23 -20.24 42.99 33.91
CA PRO A 23 -18.93 42.94 34.56
C PRO A 23 -18.84 43.83 35.83
N SER A 24 -17.63 43.98 36.40
CA SER A 24 -17.26 45.15 37.20
C SER A 24 -15.78 45.48 37.01
N LEU A 25 -15.51 46.62 36.37
CA LEU A 25 -14.16 47.15 36.15
C LEU A 25 -13.68 47.91 37.40
N LEU A 26 -12.47 47.62 37.86
CA LEU A 26 -11.73 48.49 38.76
C LEU A 26 -10.30 48.67 38.23
N SER A 27 -9.98 49.90 37.85
CA SER A 27 -8.66 50.28 37.34
C SER A 27 -7.73 50.69 38.47
N ALA A 28 -6.51 50.16 38.45
CA ALA A 28 -5.38 50.63 39.26
C ALA A 28 -4.20 50.97 38.33
N PRO A 29 -3.42 52.02 38.61
CA PRO A 29 -2.38 52.50 37.69
C PRO A 29 -1.09 51.67 37.82
N THR A 30 -0.71 50.98 36.73
CA THR A 30 0.56 50.23 36.67
C THR A 30 1.69 51.11 36.15
N THR A 31 2.74 51.29 36.94
CA THR A 31 3.97 51.98 36.55
C THR A 31 4.75 51.12 35.56
N THR A 32 4.92 51.55 34.31
CA THR A 32 5.63 50.78 33.28
C THR A 32 7.14 51.04 33.30
N THR A 33 7.89 50.14 33.93
CA THR A 33 9.32 49.95 33.62
C THR A 33 9.49 49.54 32.16
N THR A 34 10.42 50.17 31.46
CA THR A 34 10.69 49.89 30.04
C THR A 34 11.55 48.63 29.89
N THR A 35 10.92 47.47 29.91
CA THR A 35 11.59 46.21 29.54
C THR A 35 11.76 46.16 28.03
N THR A 36 12.99 46.24 27.52
CA THR A 36 13.28 45.95 26.10
C THR A 36 13.05 44.46 25.86
N ALA A 37 11.86 44.11 25.38
CA ALA A 37 11.59 42.78 24.85
C ALA A 37 12.49 42.56 23.63
N SER A 38 13.35 41.54 23.68
CA SER A 38 13.97 41.01 22.47
C SER A 38 12.83 40.46 21.61
N ALA A 39 12.63 41.02 20.42
CA ALA A 39 11.68 40.46 19.47
C ALA A 39 12.21 39.08 19.05
N THR A 40 11.64 38.02 19.62
CA THR A 40 11.77 36.66 19.10
C THR A 40 11.17 36.64 17.71
N THR A 41 11.96 36.26 16.71
CA THR A 41 11.45 35.91 15.39
C THR A 41 10.30 34.92 15.57
N PRO A 42 9.12 35.13 14.96
CA PRO A 42 8.04 34.15 14.99
C PRO A 42 8.52 32.78 14.50
N ALA A 43 7.96 31.70 15.05
CA ALA A 43 8.21 30.37 14.51
C ALA A 43 7.69 30.29 13.07
N GLU A 44 8.46 29.67 12.16
CA GLU A 44 8.13 29.66 10.73
C GLU A 44 6.84 28.89 10.42
N PHE A 45 6.50 27.88 11.24
CA PHE A 45 5.17 27.27 11.28
C PHE A 45 4.74 27.02 12.73
N THR A 46 3.50 27.38 13.06
CA THR A 46 2.91 27.26 14.41
C THR A 46 1.38 27.18 14.31
N TYR A 47 0.69 26.93 15.41
CA TYR A 47 -0.77 27.06 15.49
C TYR A 47 -1.22 27.75 16.78
N ASP A 48 -2.46 28.23 16.80
CA ASP A 48 -3.21 28.52 18.01
C ASP A 48 -4.44 27.58 18.13
N ARG A 49 -5.40 27.88 19.01
CA ARG A 49 -6.59 27.03 19.20
C ARG A 49 -7.52 26.94 17.97
N THR A 50 -7.31 27.76 16.94
CA THR A 50 -8.24 27.97 15.82
C THR A 50 -7.59 28.01 14.44
N SER A 51 -6.33 28.42 14.32
CA SER A 51 -5.64 28.58 13.02
C SER A 51 -4.21 28.04 13.07
N PHE A 52 -3.76 27.41 11.97
CA PHE A 52 -2.33 27.30 11.69
C PHE A 52 -1.81 28.64 11.18
N TYR A 53 -0.51 28.87 11.33
CA TYR A 53 0.19 30.06 10.85
C TYR A 53 1.48 29.64 10.14
N LEU A 54 1.65 30.12 8.90
CA LEU A 54 2.87 29.95 8.11
C LEU A 54 3.53 31.33 7.94
N HIS A 55 4.77 31.47 8.41
CA HIS A 55 5.50 32.75 8.49
C HIS A 55 4.71 33.86 9.23
N GLY A 56 3.85 33.48 10.17
CA GLY A 56 2.99 34.38 10.95
C GLY A 56 1.62 34.72 10.32
N GLU A 57 1.35 34.30 9.09
CA GLU A 57 0.07 34.53 8.41
C GLU A 57 -0.85 33.30 8.54
N PRO A 58 -2.18 33.46 8.72
CA PRO A 58 -3.12 32.35 8.84
C PRO A 58 -3.06 31.39 7.64
N TYR A 59 -3.02 30.09 7.93
CA TYR A 59 -2.84 29.03 6.94
C TYR A 59 -3.92 27.95 7.11
N VAL A 60 -4.56 27.58 5.99
CA VAL A 60 -5.47 26.43 5.91
C VAL A 60 -4.79 25.35 5.09
N ILE A 61 -4.59 24.17 5.67
CA ILE A 61 -3.91 23.06 5.00
C ILE A 61 -4.91 22.39 4.06
N ILE A 62 -4.64 22.43 2.77
CA ILE A 62 -5.39 21.70 1.73
C ILE A 62 -4.44 20.66 1.15
N GLY A 63 -4.51 19.49 1.77
CA GLY A 63 -3.58 18.39 1.62
C GLY A 63 -4.03 17.31 0.64
N GLY A 64 -3.07 16.52 0.18
CA GLY A 64 -3.32 15.25 -0.46
C GLY A 64 -2.20 14.26 -0.13
N GLN A 65 -2.56 13.02 0.20
CA GLN A 65 -1.58 11.97 0.45
C GLN A 65 -0.95 11.51 -0.88
N MET A 66 0.39 11.46 -0.89
CA MET A 66 1.20 10.92 -1.99
C MET A 66 2.53 10.36 -1.45
N ASP A 67 2.78 9.08 -1.70
CA ASP A 67 3.98 8.39 -1.21
C ASP A 67 5.03 8.25 -2.31
N PRO A 68 6.25 8.81 -2.18
CA PRO A 68 7.27 8.75 -3.22
C PRO A 68 7.66 7.32 -3.61
N GLN A 69 7.64 6.41 -2.63
CA GLN A 69 8.06 5.01 -2.79
C GLN A 69 7.00 4.10 -3.45
N ARG A 70 5.86 4.66 -3.88
CA ARG A 70 4.86 4.03 -4.77
C ARG A 70 4.93 4.54 -6.22
N ILE A 71 5.78 5.53 -6.51
CA ILE A 71 5.80 6.28 -7.77
C ILE A 71 7.22 6.28 -8.35
N PRO A 72 7.43 5.97 -9.65
CA PRO A 72 8.73 6.14 -10.29
C PRO A 72 9.23 7.59 -10.16
N ALA A 73 10.48 7.79 -9.74
CA ALA A 73 10.99 9.12 -9.37
C ALA A 73 10.99 10.14 -10.53
N ALA A 74 11.10 9.68 -11.76
CA ALA A 74 10.96 10.52 -12.96
C ALA A 74 9.55 11.12 -13.13
N TYR A 75 8.54 10.58 -12.43
CA TYR A 75 7.16 11.04 -12.47
C TYR A 75 6.77 11.92 -11.28
N TRP A 76 7.56 11.97 -10.21
CA TRP A 76 7.25 12.76 -9.00
C TRP A 76 6.84 14.20 -9.34
N ARG A 77 7.57 14.90 -10.23
CA ARG A 77 7.21 16.27 -10.62
C ARG A 77 5.86 16.38 -11.30
N ASP A 78 5.50 15.46 -12.20
CA ASP A 78 4.20 15.48 -12.87
C ASP A 78 3.05 15.27 -11.87
N ARG A 79 3.22 14.34 -10.91
CA ARG A 79 2.20 14.08 -9.88
C ARG A 79 2.05 15.27 -8.93
N LEU A 80 3.16 15.88 -8.52
CA LEU A 80 3.19 17.06 -7.65
C LEU A 80 2.64 18.32 -8.37
N ALA A 81 2.99 18.54 -9.64
CA ALA A 81 2.42 19.63 -10.43
C ALA A 81 0.89 19.50 -10.57
N LYS A 82 0.37 18.27 -10.70
CA LYS A 82 -1.09 18.00 -10.65
C LYS A 82 -1.69 18.24 -9.27
N ALA A 83 -1.01 17.88 -8.18
CA ALA A 83 -1.46 18.23 -6.83
C ALA A 83 -1.63 19.76 -6.70
N ARG A 84 -0.59 20.52 -7.05
CA ARG A 84 -0.61 21.98 -7.05
C ARG A 84 -1.73 22.53 -7.93
N ALA A 85 -1.90 22.01 -9.15
CA ALA A 85 -2.93 22.43 -10.09
C ALA A 85 -4.36 22.05 -9.69
N MET A 86 -4.57 21.09 -8.78
CA MET A 86 -5.89 20.83 -8.18
C MET A 86 -6.27 21.88 -7.13
N GLY A 87 -5.32 22.74 -6.73
CA GLY A 87 -5.49 23.71 -5.64
C GLY A 87 -4.91 23.24 -4.30
N LEU A 88 -4.24 22.08 -4.25
CA LEU A 88 -3.53 21.66 -3.04
C LEU A 88 -2.36 22.60 -2.74
N ASN A 89 -2.08 22.78 -1.46
CA ASN A 89 -0.96 23.57 -0.96
C ASN A 89 0.04 22.74 -0.14
N THR A 90 -0.32 21.52 0.23
CA THR A 90 0.49 20.63 1.08
C THR A 90 0.39 19.18 0.58
N ILE A 91 1.48 18.43 0.69
CA ILE A 91 1.52 16.97 0.45
C ILE A 91 1.71 16.26 1.78
N PHE A 92 0.85 15.29 2.06
CA PHE A 92 1.08 14.36 3.15
C PHE A 92 1.81 13.13 2.58
N SER A 93 2.80 12.61 3.30
CA SER A 93 3.67 11.57 2.74
C SER A 93 4.14 10.58 3.80
N TYR A 94 3.84 9.30 3.59
CA TYR A 94 4.43 8.23 4.38
C TYR A 94 5.85 7.92 3.92
N VAL A 95 6.66 7.42 4.85
CA VAL A 95 8.01 6.89 4.58
C VAL A 95 8.07 5.43 5.01
N TYR A 96 8.59 4.58 4.12
CA TYR A 96 8.57 3.13 4.29
C TYR A 96 9.90 2.65 4.88
N TRP A 97 9.93 2.38 6.19
CA TRP A 97 11.12 1.90 6.91
C TRP A 97 11.71 0.65 6.26
N ASN A 98 10.89 -0.34 5.90
CA ASN A 98 11.33 -1.57 5.23
C ASN A 98 12.10 -1.37 3.91
N LEU A 99 11.90 -0.24 3.21
CA LEU A 99 12.67 0.08 2.01
C LEU A 99 13.93 0.88 2.34
N LEU A 100 13.90 1.71 3.39
CA LEU A 100 15.06 2.48 3.86
C LEU A 100 16.08 1.63 4.63
N GLU A 101 15.64 0.58 5.33
CA GLU A 101 16.48 -0.34 6.09
C GLU A 101 15.98 -1.80 5.94
N PRO A 102 16.12 -2.39 4.73
CA PRO A 102 15.68 -3.77 4.47
C PRO A 102 16.49 -4.81 5.26
N SER A 103 17.68 -4.45 5.75
CA SER A 103 18.48 -5.29 6.65
C SER A 103 19.12 -4.42 7.73
N PRO A 104 19.37 -4.95 8.96
CA PRO A 104 19.81 -4.14 10.09
C PRO A 104 21.08 -3.33 9.79
N GLY A 105 21.00 -2.01 9.90
CA GLY A 105 22.07 -1.06 9.59
C GLY A 105 22.30 -0.76 8.10
N GLU A 106 21.57 -1.39 7.17
CA GLU A 106 21.72 -1.16 5.73
C GLU A 106 20.84 0.01 5.25
N TRP A 107 21.29 1.25 5.48
CA TRP A 107 20.54 2.44 5.08
C TRP A 107 20.57 2.71 3.56
N ARG A 108 19.40 2.70 2.92
CA ARG A 108 19.19 2.93 1.48
C ARG A 108 18.36 4.20 1.23
N ASN A 109 18.96 5.38 1.25
CA ASN A 109 18.28 6.66 0.93
C ASN A 109 18.50 7.19 -0.51
N ASP A 110 19.25 6.44 -1.34
CA ASP A 110 19.57 6.74 -2.75
C ASP A 110 20.23 8.10 -3.08
N ARG A 111 20.56 8.96 -2.10
CA ARG A 111 21.10 10.31 -2.32
C ARG A 111 22.44 10.35 -3.04
N ASP A 112 23.32 9.39 -2.71
CA ASP A 112 24.65 9.29 -3.30
C ASP A 112 24.62 8.64 -4.69
N LYS A 113 23.48 8.09 -5.12
CA LYS A 113 23.27 7.50 -6.45
C LYS A 113 23.00 8.58 -7.51
N LYS A 114 23.85 9.60 -7.57
CA LYS A 114 23.82 10.63 -8.63
C LYS A 114 24.13 10.00 -10.00
N GLY A 115 23.08 9.56 -10.69
CA GLY A 115 23.14 9.07 -12.07
C GLY A 115 23.44 7.57 -12.23
N SER A 116 23.24 6.73 -11.20
CA SER A 116 23.28 5.28 -11.43
C SER A 116 22.04 4.85 -12.22
N SER A 117 22.19 4.45 -13.49
CA SER A 117 21.13 3.85 -14.30
C SER A 117 20.79 2.40 -13.89
N GLU A 118 20.90 2.09 -12.60
CA GLU A 118 20.87 0.74 -12.04
C GLU A 118 19.58 0.46 -11.25
N SER A 119 18.82 1.50 -10.86
CA SER A 119 17.43 1.34 -10.41
C SER A 119 16.53 1.04 -11.62
N VAL A 120 16.58 -0.21 -12.08
CA VAL A 120 15.67 -0.76 -13.09
C VAL A 120 14.23 -0.51 -12.62
N GLY A 121 13.49 0.35 -13.33
CA GLY A 121 12.12 0.79 -13.00
C GLY A 121 11.99 2.10 -12.21
N GLY A 122 13.08 2.68 -11.72
CA GLY A 122 13.12 4.08 -11.27
C GLY A 122 12.41 4.42 -9.96
N ILE A 123 12.01 3.43 -9.14
CA ILE A 123 11.64 3.69 -7.74
C ILE A 123 12.89 4.16 -6.99
N SER A 124 12.74 5.16 -6.11
CA SER A 124 13.82 5.79 -5.36
C SER A 124 13.40 6.05 -3.92
N ASN A 125 14.37 5.90 -3.01
CA ASN A 125 14.24 6.23 -1.60
C ASN A 125 14.74 7.65 -1.24
N ASP A 126 15.10 8.50 -2.21
CA ASP A 126 15.50 9.89 -1.93
C ASP A 126 14.27 10.78 -1.62
N VAL A 127 13.74 10.61 -0.40
CA VAL A 127 12.58 11.38 0.11
C VAL A 127 12.85 12.89 0.12
N ALA A 128 14.10 13.35 0.30
CA ALA A 128 14.40 14.78 0.21
C ALA A 128 14.44 15.29 -1.24
N ALA A 129 14.76 14.47 -2.24
CA ALA A 129 14.51 14.85 -3.62
C ALA A 129 13.01 15.03 -3.89
N PHE A 130 12.16 14.14 -3.37
CA PHE A 130 10.70 14.31 -3.46
C PHE A 130 10.24 15.62 -2.79
N PHE A 131 10.70 15.90 -1.57
CA PHE A 131 10.32 17.12 -0.84
C PHE A 131 10.84 18.38 -1.53
N ARG A 132 12.09 18.39 -2.05
CA ARG A 132 12.59 19.51 -2.87
C ARG A 132 11.75 19.75 -4.13
N ILE A 133 11.33 18.69 -4.82
CA ILE A 133 10.44 18.85 -5.98
C ILE A 133 9.08 19.41 -5.56
N ALA A 134 8.52 18.97 -4.41
CA ALA A 134 7.28 19.55 -3.89
C ALA A 134 7.44 21.06 -3.61
N GLN A 135 8.53 21.46 -2.96
CA GLN A 135 8.86 22.87 -2.72
C GLN A 135 9.00 23.68 -4.01
N GLU A 136 9.68 23.12 -5.03
CA GLU A 136 9.87 23.75 -6.34
C GLU A 136 8.54 23.92 -7.11
N GLU A 137 7.56 23.01 -6.92
CA GLU A 137 6.19 23.13 -7.44
C GLU A 137 5.29 24.02 -6.55
N GLY A 138 5.81 24.65 -5.50
CA GLY A 138 5.06 25.53 -4.59
C GLY A 138 4.15 24.79 -3.61
N LEU A 139 4.53 23.58 -3.20
CA LEU A 139 3.84 22.76 -2.21
C LEU A 139 4.68 22.64 -0.93
N ASN A 140 3.98 22.72 0.21
CA ASN A 140 4.50 22.32 1.51
C ASN A 140 4.39 20.80 1.71
N VAL A 141 4.95 20.28 2.79
CA VAL A 141 4.93 18.84 3.13
C VAL A 141 4.58 18.62 4.60
N ILE A 142 3.83 17.57 4.87
CA ILE A 142 3.64 16.97 6.20
C ILE A 142 4.17 15.53 6.16
N LEU A 143 5.15 15.24 7.01
CA LEU A 143 5.85 13.96 7.05
C LEU A 143 5.13 12.99 7.99
N ARG A 144 4.96 11.76 7.54
CA ARG A 144 4.42 10.66 8.35
C ARG A 144 5.47 9.55 8.42
N PRO A 145 6.40 9.63 9.39
CA PRO A 145 7.62 8.84 9.36
C PRO A 145 7.41 7.42 9.88
N GLY A 146 6.34 7.17 10.64
CA GLY A 146 6.08 5.90 11.32
C GLY A 146 6.49 5.94 12.79
N PRO A 147 7.07 4.85 13.35
CA PRO A 147 7.70 3.72 12.66
C PRO A 147 6.71 2.71 12.05
N TYR A 148 5.45 2.76 12.46
CA TYR A 148 4.32 2.08 11.82
C TYR A 148 3.51 3.10 11.01
N ILE A 149 3.09 2.72 9.80
CA ILE A 149 2.34 3.60 8.90
C ILE A 149 1.01 3.01 8.38
N CYS A 150 0.66 1.76 8.73
CA CYS A 150 -0.44 1.04 8.07
C CYS A 150 -0.27 1.07 6.54
N GLY A 151 -1.08 1.88 5.85
CA GLY A 151 -0.89 2.31 4.48
C GLY A 151 -1.04 1.20 3.45
N GLU A 152 -1.63 0.05 3.78
CA GLU A 152 -1.73 -1.14 2.93
C GLU A 152 -0.38 -1.64 2.37
N ARG A 153 0.68 -1.42 3.15
CA ARG A 153 2.07 -1.73 2.80
C ARG A 153 2.58 -2.88 3.66
N GLU A 154 3.48 -3.71 3.11
CA GLU A 154 4.07 -4.86 3.82
C GLU A 154 4.33 -4.57 5.31
N TRP A 155 3.65 -5.33 6.19
CA TRP A 155 3.73 -5.23 7.65
C TRP A 155 3.60 -3.81 8.24
N GLY A 156 2.80 -2.93 7.61
CA GLY A 156 2.62 -1.56 8.07
C GLY A 156 3.88 -0.70 7.92
N GLY A 157 4.75 -1.05 6.97
CA GLY A 157 6.04 -0.40 6.72
C GLY A 157 7.22 -1.00 7.49
N PHE A 158 7.00 -1.94 8.42
CA PHE A 158 8.07 -2.55 9.21
C PHE A 158 9.00 -3.46 8.39
N PRO A 159 10.33 -3.37 8.55
CA PRO A 159 11.24 -4.35 7.96
C PRO A 159 11.06 -5.73 8.60
N ALA A 160 11.02 -6.77 7.76
CA ALA A 160 10.74 -8.13 8.20
C ALA A 160 11.80 -8.71 9.16
N TRP A 161 13.03 -8.16 9.19
CA TRP A 161 14.06 -8.58 10.13
C TRP A 161 13.71 -8.31 11.60
N LEU A 162 12.78 -7.39 11.91
CA LEU A 162 12.28 -7.19 13.28
C LEU A 162 11.68 -8.48 13.86
N ALA A 163 11.08 -9.34 13.01
CA ALA A 163 10.54 -10.63 13.42
C ALA A 163 11.62 -11.67 13.83
N GLN A 164 12.91 -11.42 13.54
CA GLN A 164 14.02 -12.23 14.03
C GLN A 164 14.60 -11.74 15.36
N VAL A 165 14.21 -10.56 15.84
CA VAL A 165 14.67 -10.05 17.13
C VAL A 165 13.91 -10.79 18.25
N PRO A 166 14.59 -11.50 19.17
CA PRO A 166 13.91 -12.26 20.21
C PRO A 166 13.03 -11.35 21.09
N ASP A 167 11.86 -11.85 21.48
CA ASP A 167 10.89 -11.13 22.32
C ASP A 167 10.40 -9.78 21.74
N MET A 168 10.56 -9.55 20.43
CA MET A 168 10.06 -8.36 19.74
C MET A 168 8.54 -8.24 19.90
N ARG A 169 8.09 -7.03 20.25
CA ARG A 169 6.68 -6.62 20.18
C ARG A 169 6.61 -5.24 19.55
N VAL A 170 6.19 -5.20 18.30
CA VAL A 170 5.99 -3.95 17.56
C VAL A 170 4.90 -3.10 18.21
N ARG A 171 4.96 -1.78 17.99
CA ARG A 171 3.97 -0.80 18.47
C ARG A 171 3.74 -0.81 19.99
N SER A 172 4.81 -0.98 20.77
CA SER A 172 4.76 -1.03 22.24
C SER A 172 6.06 -0.54 22.89
N SER A 173 6.05 -0.33 24.20
CA SER A 173 7.21 0.05 25.03
C SER A 173 8.28 -1.06 25.16
N ASN A 174 8.34 -2.00 24.20
CA ASN A 174 9.37 -3.02 24.10
C ASN A 174 10.72 -2.35 23.82
N GLU A 175 11.70 -2.56 24.71
CA GLU A 175 13.01 -1.90 24.65
C GLU A 175 13.71 -2.09 23.29
N LYS A 176 13.66 -3.30 22.72
CA LYS A 176 14.31 -3.62 21.44
C LYS A 176 13.58 -2.97 20.26
N PHE A 177 12.25 -2.86 20.33
CA PHE A 177 11.46 -2.13 19.34
C PHE A 177 11.77 -0.63 19.39
N MET A 178 11.77 -0.03 20.58
CA MET A 178 12.08 1.39 20.77
C MET A 178 13.49 1.74 20.29
N GLN A 179 14.49 0.91 20.60
CA GLN A 179 15.86 1.10 20.10
C GLN A 179 15.97 1.05 18.57
N ALA A 180 15.20 0.17 17.92
CA ALA A 180 15.17 0.08 16.45
C ALA A 180 14.42 1.27 15.82
N ALA A 181 13.27 1.65 16.39
CA ALA A 181 12.50 2.81 15.96
C ALA A 181 13.27 4.12 16.13
N GLU A 182 14.00 4.29 17.24
CA GLU A 182 14.87 5.45 17.47
C GLU A 182 15.97 5.55 16.40
N GLN A 183 16.70 4.46 16.13
CA GLN A 183 17.75 4.44 15.11
C GLN A 183 17.22 4.82 13.72
N TYR A 184 16.06 4.27 13.35
CA TYR A 184 15.35 4.61 12.12
C TYR A 184 14.94 6.09 12.05
N LEU A 185 14.21 6.59 13.06
CA LEU A 185 13.68 7.95 13.08
C LEU A 185 14.78 9.02 13.15
N VAL A 186 15.82 8.81 13.96
CA VAL A 186 17.00 9.70 14.02
C VAL A 186 17.70 9.75 12.67
N ARG A 187 17.84 8.61 11.98
CA ARG A 187 18.50 8.57 10.67
C ARG A 187 17.67 9.24 9.58
N LEU A 188 16.35 9.04 9.58
CA LEU A 188 15.41 9.71 8.67
C LEU A 188 15.38 11.24 8.92
N ALA A 189 15.41 11.67 10.19
CA ALA A 189 15.45 13.09 10.54
C ALA A 189 16.77 13.76 10.13
N ALA A 190 17.91 13.09 10.33
CA ALA A 190 19.21 13.56 9.84
C ALA A 190 19.22 13.71 8.31
N ASP A 191 18.56 12.80 7.60
CA ASP A 191 18.34 12.92 6.16
C ASP A 191 17.43 14.12 5.83
N LEU A 192 16.30 14.31 6.52
CA LEU A 192 15.32 15.35 6.20
C LEU A 192 15.58 16.72 6.87
N GLN A 193 16.73 16.90 7.53
CA GLN A 193 17.02 18.08 8.35
C GLN A 193 16.86 19.41 7.60
N ASP A 194 17.40 19.52 6.38
CA ASP A 194 17.32 20.73 5.54
C ASP A 194 15.95 20.92 4.89
N MET A 195 15.04 19.94 4.98
CA MET A 195 13.68 20.04 4.44
C MET A 195 12.72 20.74 5.41
N GLN A 196 13.11 20.99 6.64
CA GLN A 196 12.28 21.66 7.64
C GLN A 196 12.07 23.14 7.29
N VAL A 197 10.85 23.64 7.52
CA VAL A 197 10.51 25.05 7.27
C VAL A 197 11.37 26.03 8.09
N THR A 198 11.80 25.63 9.29
CA THR A 198 12.78 26.36 10.14
C THR A 198 14.15 26.55 9.47
N ARG A 199 14.44 25.76 8.42
CA ARG A 199 15.70 25.73 7.66
C ARG A 199 15.48 26.09 6.19
N GLY A 200 14.29 26.59 5.84
CA GLY A 200 13.93 27.04 4.50
C GLY A 200 13.48 25.92 3.54
N GLY A 201 13.14 24.74 4.04
CA GLY A 201 12.48 23.67 3.28
C GLY A 201 10.94 23.68 3.39
N PRO A 202 10.23 22.69 2.82
CA PRO A 202 8.76 22.66 2.78
C PRO A 202 8.07 21.94 3.96
N LEU A 203 8.81 21.24 4.83
CA LEU A 203 8.25 20.37 5.87
C LEU A 203 7.70 21.20 7.04
N LEU A 204 6.38 21.14 7.24
CA LEU A 204 5.62 21.92 8.24
C LEU A 204 5.34 21.19 9.55
N MET A 205 5.04 19.89 9.50
CA MET A 205 4.70 19.06 10.67
C MET A 205 5.15 17.61 10.48
N VAL A 206 5.30 16.89 11.59
CA VAL A 206 5.63 15.47 11.59
C VAL A 206 4.63 14.68 12.44
N GLN A 207 4.06 13.60 11.90
CA GLN A 207 3.14 12.74 12.66
C GLN A 207 3.87 11.85 13.66
N VAL A 208 3.30 11.63 14.85
CA VAL A 208 3.75 10.63 15.82
C VAL A 208 2.93 9.36 15.65
N GLU A 209 3.58 8.24 15.28
CA GLU A 209 2.90 6.95 15.04
C GLU A 209 1.81 7.06 13.94
N ASN A 210 0.87 6.12 13.87
CA ASN A 210 -0.33 6.22 13.03
C ASN A 210 -1.52 5.39 13.59
N GLU A 211 -2.66 6.03 13.83
CA GLU A 211 -3.85 5.40 14.42
C GLU A 211 -3.51 4.51 15.63
N TYR A 212 -2.80 5.06 16.61
CA TYR A 212 -2.34 4.23 17.73
C TYR A 212 -3.50 3.74 18.60
N GLY A 213 -4.56 4.54 18.74
CA GLY A 213 -5.75 4.17 19.49
C GLY A 213 -6.53 3.02 18.87
N SER A 214 -6.48 2.83 17.55
CA SER A 214 -7.00 1.63 16.89
C SER A 214 -6.33 0.35 17.44
N TYR A 215 -5.04 0.42 17.77
CA TYR A 215 -4.23 -0.71 18.22
C TYR A 215 -4.15 -0.89 19.74
N GLY A 216 -4.01 0.19 20.50
CA GLY A 216 -3.63 0.12 21.92
C GLY A 216 -3.82 1.42 22.70
N GLU A 217 -3.16 1.47 23.86
CA GLU A 217 -3.21 2.56 24.86
C GLU A 217 -1.90 2.61 25.69
N ASP A 218 -0.79 2.10 25.13
CA ASP A 218 0.56 2.27 25.69
C ASP A 218 1.07 3.71 25.45
N HIS A 219 0.59 4.67 26.24
CA HIS A 219 1.01 6.07 26.14
C HIS A 219 2.50 6.28 26.50
N ALA A 220 3.18 5.30 27.10
CA ALA A 220 4.62 5.37 27.31
C ALA A 220 5.40 5.14 26.01
N TYR A 221 4.88 4.27 25.13
CA TYR A 221 5.40 4.05 23.79
C TYR A 221 5.25 5.30 22.92
N THR A 222 4.04 5.86 22.81
CA THR A 222 3.79 7.03 21.97
C THR A 222 4.47 8.30 22.51
N ALA A 223 4.56 8.48 23.83
CA ALA A 223 5.38 9.53 24.43
C ALA A 223 6.88 9.36 24.13
N GLY A 224 7.39 8.13 24.13
CA GLY A 224 8.78 7.84 23.74
C GLY A 224 9.06 8.20 22.27
N LEU A 225 8.13 7.89 21.35
CA LEU A 225 8.24 8.30 19.96
C LEU A 225 8.16 9.82 19.78
N ARG A 226 7.25 10.50 20.50
CA ARG A 226 7.21 11.97 20.56
C ARG A 226 8.58 12.52 20.97
N ASP A 227 9.17 12.02 22.05
CA ASP A 227 10.43 12.56 22.57
C ASP A 227 11.59 12.37 21.57
N ILE A 228 11.63 11.25 20.85
CA ILE A 228 12.57 11.01 19.75
C ILE A 228 12.34 12.02 18.62
N LEU A 229 11.09 12.24 18.21
CA LEU A 229 10.75 13.16 17.12
C LEU A 229 11.03 14.63 17.50
N GLN A 230 10.64 15.08 18.69
CA GLN A 230 10.92 16.43 19.20
C GLN A 230 12.43 16.72 19.37
N ALA A 231 13.24 15.69 19.64
CA ALA A 231 14.68 15.85 19.74
C ALA A 231 15.39 16.02 18.38
N ASN A 232 14.74 15.65 17.27
CA ASN A 232 15.34 15.60 15.94
C ASN A 232 14.63 16.46 14.88
N PHE A 233 13.38 16.90 15.14
CA PHE A 233 12.62 17.82 14.31
C PHE A 233 12.26 19.10 15.08
N GLU A 234 12.41 20.24 14.41
CA GLU A 234 12.20 21.61 14.90
C GLU A 234 10.79 22.15 14.58
N VAL A 235 9.89 21.28 14.15
CA VAL A 235 8.54 21.62 13.67
C VAL A 235 7.46 20.96 14.55
N PRO A 236 6.22 21.49 14.57
CA PRO A 236 5.15 20.90 15.37
C PRO A 236 4.87 19.43 15.05
N LEU A 237 4.44 18.69 16.08
CA LEU A 237 4.02 17.30 15.96
C LEU A 237 2.50 17.17 16.06
N TYR A 238 1.94 16.15 15.41
CA TYR A 238 0.52 15.80 15.52
C TYR A 238 0.30 14.28 15.58
N THR A 239 -0.87 13.83 16.05
CA THR A 239 -1.37 12.45 15.94
C THR A 239 -2.62 12.42 15.07
N ASN A 240 -2.96 11.23 14.57
CA ASN A 240 -4.14 11.03 13.74
C ASN A 240 -4.83 9.70 14.12
N ASP A 241 -6.08 9.79 14.56
CA ASP A 241 -6.88 8.65 15.01
C ASP A 241 -8.36 8.81 14.65
N GLY A 242 -9.04 7.70 14.38
CA GLY A 242 -10.45 7.71 13.97
C GLY A 242 -11.36 8.42 14.98
N GLY A 243 -12.43 9.05 14.48
CA GLY A 243 -13.33 9.94 15.23
C GLY A 243 -14.24 9.31 16.31
N VAL A 244 -13.76 8.43 17.18
CA VAL A 244 -14.51 7.86 18.30
C VAL A 244 -13.75 7.91 19.64
N ASP A 245 -14.50 7.76 20.73
CA ASP A 245 -14.04 7.79 22.13
C ASP A 245 -12.72 7.04 22.37
N TRP A 246 -12.68 5.76 22.03
CA TRP A 246 -11.62 4.84 22.44
C TRP A 246 -10.37 4.88 21.55
N THR A 247 -10.51 5.32 20.30
CA THR A 247 -9.39 5.60 19.40
C THR A 247 -8.72 6.91 19.80
N LEU A 248 -9.47 8.00 19.96
CA LEU A 248 -8.93 9.27 20.44
C LEU A 248 -8.24 9.12 21.80
N ALA A 249 -8.89 8.49 22.77
CA ALA A 249 -8.33 8.28 24.11
C ALA A 249 -7.13 7.30 24.14
N GLY A 250 -6.96 6.43 23.14
CA GLY A 250 -5.79 5.54 23.05
C GLY A 250 -4.64 6.13 22.24
N GLY A 251 -4.94 7.03 21.31
CA GLY A 251 -3.98 7.68 20.42
C GLY A 251 -3.46 9.04 20.92
N GLU A 252 -4.09 9.66 21.91
CA GLU A 252 -3.65 10.96 22.45
C GLU A 252 -2.23 10.92 23.04
N VAL A 253 -1.47 12.01 22.83
CA VAL A 253 -0.08 12.16 23.28
C VAL A 253 0.14 13.60 23.78
N SER A 254 0.48 13.74 25.07
CA SER A 254 0.74 15.05 25.68
C SER A 254 1.75 15.89 24.90
N GLY A 255 1.37 17.14 24.63
CA GLY A 255 2.14 18.13 23.88
C GLY A 255 2.19 17.90 22.37
N VAL A 256 1.24 17.14 21.82
CA VAL A 256 1.14 16.80 20.39
C VAL A 256 -0.28 17.11 19.92
N LEU A 257 -0.43 17.76 18.78
CA LEU A 257 -1.74 18.15 18.23
C LEU A 257 -2.58 16.91 17.87
N ALA A 258 -3.71 16.71 18.52
CA ALA A 258 -4.59 15.57 18.24
C ALA A 258 -5.58 15.92 17.11
N GLU A 259 -5.55 15.13 16.03
CA GLU A 259 -6.38 15.29 14.82
C GLU A 259 -7.05 13.96 14.44
N ILE A 260 -7.92 13.98 13.41
CA ILE A 260 -8.78 12.84 13.07
C ILE A 260 -8.62 12.36 11.63
N ASP A 261 -9.09 11.14 11.38
CA ASP A 261 -9.42 10.63 10.04
C ASP A 261 -10.91 10.33 9.86
N GLY A 262 -11.31 10.21 8.60
CA GLY A 262 -12.56 9.57 8.19
C GLY A 262 -13.69 10.52 7.81
N ASP A 263 -14.63 10.74 8.73
CA ASP A 263 -15.77 11.62 8.53
C ASP A 263 -15.56 12.91 9.32
N PRO A 264 -15.33 14.07 8.69
CA PRO A 264 -14.99 15.30 9.40
C PRO A 264 -16.16 15.81 10.25
N TRP A 265 -17.40 15.51 9.89
CA TRP A 265 -18.59 15.94 10.65
C TRP A 265 -18.65 15.33 12.04
N SER A 266 -18.49 14.00 12.14
CA SER A 266 -18.46 13.31 13.43
C SER A 266 -17.08 13.34 14.08
N GLY A 267 -16.00 13.29 13.29
CA GLY A 267 -14.61 13.34 13.74
C GLY A 267 -14.27 14.61 14.50
N PHE A 268 -14.51 15.80 13.93
CA PHE A 268 -14.24 17.07 14.63
C PHE A 268 -15.09 17.21 15.91
N ALA A 269 -16.35 16.79 15.87
CA ALA A 269 -17.23 16.80 17.04
C ALA A 269 -16.80 15.79 18.12
N ALA A 270 -16.16 14.68 17.74
CA ALA A 270 -15.57 13.72 18.67
C ALA A 270 -14.26 14.25 19.27
N ARG A 271 -13.35 14.78 18.46
CA ARG A 271 -12.09 15.40 18.89
C ARG A 271 -12.33 16.45 19.97
N GLU A 272 -13.21 17.42 19.69
CA GLU A 272 -13.59 18.50 20.61
C GLU A 272 -14.33 18.03 21.88
N LYS A 273 -14.81 16.78 21.90
CA LYS A 273 -15.52 16.19 23.04
C LYS A 273 -14.62 15.32 23.92
N TYR A 274 -13.71 14.56 23.32
CA TYR A 274 -12.94 13.52 24.00
C TYR A 274 -11.50 13.93 24.29
N ILE A 275 -10.85 14.73 23.43
CA ILE A 275 -9.55 15.34 23.74
C ILE A 275 -9.80 16.51 24.68
N THR A 276 -9.28 16.40 25.92
CA THR A 276 -9.56 17.38 26.99
C THR A 276 -8.33 18.18 27.44
N ARG A 277 -7.18 17.91 26.83
CA ARG A 277 -5.90 18.50 27.19
C ARG A 277 -5.59 19.68 26.27
N GLU A 278 -5.52 20.89 26.84
CA GLU A 278 -5.30 22.14 26.07
C GLU A 278 -3.96 22.16 25.30
N ASP A 279 -2.96 21.36 25.69
CA ASP A 279 -1.69 21.20 24.97
C ASP A 279 -1.74 20.21 23.79
N GLU A 280 -2.88 19.55 23.59
CA GLU A 280 -3.17 18.64 22.47
C GLU A 280 -4.25 19.20 21.53
N LEU A 281 -4.89 20.30 21.94
CA LEU A 281 -5.91 20.99 21.17
C LEU A 281 -5.31 22.12 20.33
N GLY A 282 -5.85 22.29 19.14
CA GLY A 282 -5.44 23.30 18.18
C GLY A 282 -6.52 23.54 17.15
N PRO A 283 -6.15 23.91 15.91
CA PRO A 283 -7.07 23.96 14.78
C PRO A 283 -7.68 22.57 14.53
N LEU A 284 -8.63 22.47 13.62
CA LEU A 284 -9.20 21.19 13.22
C LEU A 284 -8.62 20.77 11.87
N MET A 285 -8.06 19.56 11.82
CA MET A 285 -7.60 18.91 10.60
C MET A 285 -8.17 17.50 10.48
N ASP A 286 -8.71 17.18 9.31
CA ASP A 286 -8.91 15.79 8.88
C ASP A 286 -7.65 15.35 8.13
N GLY A 287 -6.78 14.58 8.79
CA GLY A 287 -5.48 14.18 8.25
C GLY A 287 -5.54 12.97 7.30
N GLU A 288 -6.65 12.23 7.28
CA GLU A 288 -6.94 11.21 6.25
C GLU A 288 -8.44 11.20 5.87
N TYR A 289 -8.84 12.12 4.99
CA TYR A 289 -10.17 12.09 4.39
C TYR A 289 -10.22 11.05 3.26
N TYR A 290 -10.84 9.91 3.53
CA TYR A 290 -10.82 8.75 2.64
C TYR A 290 -11.57 8.99 1.33
N THR A 291 -10.83 9.16 0.22
CA THR A 291 -11.40 9.36 -1.12
C THR A 291 -12.10 8.11 -1.63
N LEU A 292 -11.59 6.91 -1.34
CA LEU A 292 -12.34 5.64 -1.30
C LEU A 292 -11.64 4.63 -0.37
N ALA A 293 -10.96 3.63 -0.94
CA ALA A 293 -10.43 2.46 -0.24
C ALA A 293 -9.50 1.64 -1.17
N PRO A 294 -8.58 0.84 -0.60
CA PRO A 294 -7.76 -0.12 -1.34
C PRO A 294 -8.57 -1.33 -1.84
N ASP A 295 -8.08 -1.96 -2.91
CA ASP A 295 -8.65 -3.19 -3.48
C ASP A 295 -8.01 -4.46 -2.89
N PHE A 296 -8.82 -5.51 -2.74
CA PHE A 296 -8.38 -6.83 -2.27
C PHE A 296 -8.51 -7.87 -3.39
N TRP A 297 -7.54 -8.78 -3.50
CA TRP A 297 -7.69 -9.96 -4.37
C TRP A 297 -8.89 -10.81 -3.94
N GLY A 298 -9.74 -11.23 -4.88
CA GLY A 298 -10.88 -12.10 -4.61
C GLY A 298 -11.95 -12.09 -5.70
N ALA A 299 -12.48 -13.27 -6.05
CA ALA A 299 -13.50 -13.43 -7.10
C ALA A 299 -14.85 -12.70 -6.85
N GLU A 300 -15.11 -12.24 -5.62
CA GLU A 300 -16.27 -11.42 -5.25
C GLU A 300 -15.91 -9.96 -4.88
N ASN A 301 -14.63 -9.59 -4.89
CA ASN A 301 -14.18 -8.23 -4.57
C ASN A 301 -14.24 -7.35 -5.81
N VAL A 302 -14.75 -6.14 -5.66
CA VAL A 302 -14.89 -5.15 -6.75
C VAL A 302 -13.85 -4.05 -6.59
N HIS A 303 -13.43 -3.47 -7.71
CA HIS A 303 -12.60 -2.27 -7.72
C HIS A 303 -13.35 -1.08 -7.08
N ASN A 304 -12.67 -0.37 -6.18
CA ASN A 304 -13.18 0.86 -5.59
C ASN A 304 -13.05 2.02 -6.58
N THR A 305 -14.18 2.47 -7.12
CA THR A 305 -14.23 3.61 -8.04
C THR A 305 -15.47 4.49 -7.82
N THR A 306 -15.34 5.78 -8.15
CA THR A 306 -16.42 6.77 -8.19
C THR A 306 -17.21 6.74 -9.50
N VAL A 307 -16.73 6.03 -10.53
CA VAL A 307 -17.40 5.91 -11.82
C VAL A 307 -18.82 5.36 -11.64
N GLY A 308 -19.81 6.12 -12.11
CA GLY A 308 -21.23 5.79 -11.95
C GLY A 308 -21.79 6.00 -10.54
N ARG A 309 -21.08 6.70 -9.64
CA ARG A 309 -21.50 7.01 -8.26
C ARG A 309 -21.63 8.52 -7.98
N PRO A 310 -22.50 9.26 -8.68
CA PRO A 310 -22.61 10.71 -8.53
C PRO A 310 -22.99 11.16 -7.11
N SER A 311 -23.71 10.33 -6.34
CA SER A 311 -24.02 10.63 -4.92
C SER A 311 -22.79 10.58 -4.02
N GLN A 312 -21.78 9.79 -4.36
CA GLN A 312 -20.52 9.72 -3.62
C GLN A 312 -19.65 10.94 -3.94
N ILE A 313 -19.60 11.33 -5.22
CA ILE A 313 -18.94 12.58 -5.65
C ILE A 313 -19.58 13.81 -4.98
N ALA A 314 -20.92 13.86 -4.91
CA ALA A 314 -21.64 14.93 -4.23
C ALA A 314 -21.37 15.00 -2.71
N GLN A 315 -21.07 13.85 -2.07
CA GLN A 315 -20.66 13.83 -0.66
C GLN A 315 -19.28 14.48 -0.49
N PHE A 316 -18.29 14.13 -1.32
CA PHE A 316 -16.95 14.76 -1.27
C PHE A 316 -17.02 16.29 -1.44
N VAL A 317 -17.89 16.78 -2.34
CA VAL A 317 -18.12 18.23 -2.50
C VAL A 317 -18.74 18.84 -1.24
N THR A 318 -19.70 18.15 -0.62
CA THR A 318 -20.39 18.61 0.59
C THR A 318 -19.44 18.69 1.79
N ASP A 319 -18.54 17.71 1.92
CA ASP A 319 -17.59 17.64 3.03
C ASP A 319 -16.46 18.66 2.84
N LEU A 320 -15.93 18.82 1.62
CA LEU A 320 -14.98 19.91 1.32
C LEU A 320 -15.60 21.30 1.57
N ASP A 321 -16.86 21.53 1.16
CA ASP A 321 -17.55 22.79 1.41
C ASP A 321 -17.77 23.05 2.91
N TYR A 322 -17.96 21.99 3.72
CA TYR A 322 -18.07 22.05 5.18
C TYR A 322 -16.73 22.38 5.85
N VAL A 323 -15.66 21.66 5.51
CA VAL A 323 -14.34 21.81 6.16
C VAL A 323 -13.69 23.13 5.74
N LEU A 324 -13.55 23.37 4.44
CA LEU A 324 -12.90 24.58 3.92
C LEU A 324 -13.74 25.84 4.17
N GLY A 325 -15.07 25.73 4.17
CA GLY A 325 -15.99 26.83 4.52
C GLY A 325 -15.91 27.29 5.97
N ALA A 326 -15.31 26.49 6.85
CA ALA A 326 -15.02 26.84 8.24
C ALA A 326 -13.56 27.30 8.46
N ASN A 327 -12.74 27.37 7.41
CA ASN A 327 -11.27 27.50 7.47
C ASN A 327 -10.57 26.34 8.22
N ASN A 328 -11.20 25.17 8.30
CA ASN A 328 -10.58 23.96 8.83
C ASN A 328 -9.72 23.28 7.75
N SER A 329 -8.80 22.42 8.18
CA SER A 329 -7.82 21.76 7.31
C SER A 329 -8.26 20.34 6.93
N ILE A 330 -7.76 19.84 5.78
CA ILE A 330 -8.10 18.52 5.26
C ILE A 330 -6.97 17.93 4.41
N SER A 331 -6.78 16.62 4.44
CA SER A 331 -5.88 15.87 3.57
C SER A 331 -6.63 14.75 2.85
N LEU A 332 -6.61 14.77 1.53
CA LEU A 332 -7.26 13.74 0.71
C LEU A 332 -6.42 12.45 0.72
N TYR A 333 -6.92 11.39 1.38
CA TYR A 333 -6.30 10.07 1.41
C TYR A 333 -7.06 9.11 0.48
N MET A 334 -6.57 8.71 -0.69
CA MET A 334 -5.34 9.11 -1.37
C MET A 334 -5.64 10.19 -2.42
N PHE A 335 -4.80 11.21 -2.53
CA PHE A 335 -4.82 12.09 -3.72
C PHE A 335 -4.26 11.35 -4.94
N HIS A 336 -3.19 10.57 -4.73
CA HIS A 336 -2.63 9.64 -5.71
C HIS A 336 -2.00 8.46 -5.00
N GLY A 337 -2.57 7.27 -5.17
CA GLY A 337 -2.05 6.07 -4.52
C GLY A 337 -0.83 5.45 -5.25
N GLY A 338 -0.88 5.27 -6.56
CA GLY A 338 0.21 4.64 -7.33
C GLY A 338 0.18 3.11 -7.26
N THR A 339 1.33 2.45 -7.06
CA THR A 339 1.45 0.98 -7.20
C THR A 339 2.24 0.31 -6.07
N ASN A 340 1.73 -0.84 -5.60
CA ASN A 340 2.44 -1.79 -4.75
C ASN A 340 3.35 -2.71 -5.57
N PHE A 341 4.37 -2.14 -6.23
CA PHE A 341 5.31 -2.89 -7.07
C PHE A 341 5.96 -4.08 -6.35
N GLY A 342 6.29 -5.13 -7.11
CA GLY A 342 6.90 -6.35 -6.59
C GLY A 342 6.03 -7.09 -5.56
N PHE A 343 6.54 -7.19 -4.34
CA PHE A 343 5.89 -7.90 -3.22
C PHE A 343 5.50 -6.95 -2.08
N SER A 344 5.40 -5.65 -2.34
CA SER A 344 5.30 -4.60 -1.30
C SER A 344 3.88 -4.37 -0.74
N ASN A 345 2.88 -5.10 -1.23
CA ASN A 345 1.51 -5.02 -0.75
C ASN A 345 1.36 -5.61 0.67
N GLY A 346 0.52 -5.00 1.50
CA GLY A 346 0.10 -5.56 2.79
C GLY A 346 -1.05 -6.58 2.67
N ALA A 347 -1.66 -6.89 3.81
CA ALA A 347 -2.88 -7.68 3.94
C ALA A 347 -3.63 -7.36 5.26
N ILE A 348 -4.91 -7.72 5.36
CA ILE A 348 -5.64 -7.71 6.64
C ILE A 348 -6.03 -9.13 7.05
N TRP A 349 -5.85 -9.49 8.33
CA TRP A 349 -6.32 -10.77 8.87
C TRP A 349 -7.77 -10.70 9.38
N LYS A 350 -8.67 -11.42 8.71
CA LYS A 350 -10.12 -11.45 8.98
C LYS A 350 -10.62 -12.86 9.37
N ASN A 351 -9.77 -13.63 10.07
CA ASN A 351 -9.79 -15.11 10.13
C ASN A 351 -9.54 -15.79 8.77
N PHE A 352 -9.08 -15.00 7.80
CA PHE A 352 -8.53 -15.36 6.50
C PHE A 352 -7.66 -14.17 6.06
N THR A 353 -6.71 -14.40 5.16
CA THR A 353 -5.78 -13.39 4.65
C THR A 353 -6.45 -12.59 3.53
N ALA A 354 -6.85 -11.36 3.80
CA ALA A 354 -7.33 -10.45 2.77
C ALA A 354 -6.14 -9.65 2.22
N SER A 355 -5.47 -10.18 1.19
CA SER A 355 -4.34 -9.53 0.51
C SER A 355 -4.79 -8.34 -0.32
N PHE A 356 -4.06 -7.23 -0.25
CA PHE A 356 -4.24 -6.12 -1.17
C PHE A 356 -3.76 -6.46 -2.59
N THR A 357 -4.29 -5.74 -3.58
CA THR A 357 -3.85 -5.86 -4.97
C THR A 357 -2.49 -5.19 -5.21
N THR A 358 -1.87 -5.50 -6.36
CA THR A 358 -0.66 -4.80 -6.81
C THR A 358 -0.97 -3.34 -7.15
N SER A 359 -2.14 -3.09 -7.74
CA SER A 359 -2.65 -1.73 -7.91
C SER A 359 -2.94 -1.08 -6.58
N TYR A 360 -2.56 0.20 -6.44
CA TYR A 360 -3.00 1.08 -5.38
C TYR A 360 -3.69 2.32 -5.99
N ASP A 361 -4.48 2.12 -7.05
CA ASP A 361 -5.27 3.17 -7.72
C ASP A 361 -6.20 3.93 -6.75
N TYR A 362 -6.76 3.21 -5.77
CA TYR A 362 -7.58 3.74 -4.68
C TYR A 362 -8.87 4.46 -5.15
N GLY A 363 -9.17 4.52 -6.45
CA GLY A 363 -10.21 5.38 -7.02
C GLY A 363 -9.97 6.87 -6.75
N SER A 364 -8.70 7.25 -6.62
CA SER A 364 -8.21 8.58 -6.30
C SER A 364 -8.52 9.64 -7.35
N PRO A 365 -8.36 10.95 -7.02
CA PRO A 365 -8.33 12.03 -8.01
C PRO A 365 -7.32 11.80 -9.14
N LEU A 366 -6.11 11.31 -8.82
CA LEU A 366 -5.21 10.77 -9.84
C LEU A 366 -5.24 9.24 -9.85
N ASP A 367 -5.51 8.65 -11.02
CA ASP A 367 -5.46 7.19 -11.23
C ASP A 367 -4.06 6.60 -10.95
N GLU A 368 -3.92 5.27 -10.94
CA GLU A 368 -2.62 4.59 -10.71
C GLU A 368 -1.49 5.10 -11.63
N SER A 369 -1.81 5.51 -12.87
CA SER A 369 -0.85 6.08 -13.82
C SER A 369 -0.64 7.60 -13.68
N GLY A 370 -1.27 8.24 -12.69
CA GLY A 370 -1.16 9.67 -12.42
C GLY A 370 -2.01 10.56 -13.32
N ARG A 371 -3.11 10.05 -13.88
CA ARG A 371 -3.99 10.83 -14.76
C ARG A 371 -5.16 11.45 -14.02
N THR A 372 -5.50 12.67 -14.41
CA THR A 372 -6.71 13.36 -13.96
C THR A 372 -7.99 12.68 -14.48
N ASN A 373 -9.01 12.61 -13.64
CA ASN A 373 -10.32 12.02 -13.94
C ASN A 373 -11.49 12.96 -13.54
N GLU A 374 -12.74 12.48 -13.61
CA GLU A 374 -13.93 13.27 -13.23
C GLU A 374 -13.88 13.75 -11.77
N LEU A 375 -13.37 12.91 -10.85
CA LEU A 375 -13.23 13.28 -9.44
C LEU A 375 -12.23 14.43 -9.28
N TYR A 376 -11.05 14.35 -9.93
CA TYR A 376 -10.05 15.42 -9.91
C TYR A 376 -10.62 16.80 -10.25
N PHE A 377 -11.33 16.91 -11.38
CA PHE A 377 -11.88 18.20 -11.80
C PHE A 377 -13.00 18.66 -10.86
N THR A 378 -13.83 17.75 -10.35
CA THR A 378 -14.92 18.09 -9.42
C THR A 378 -14.38 18.59 -8.06
N LEU A 379 -13.33 17.96 -7.53
CA LEU A 379 -12.68 18.41 -6.30
C LEU A 379 -11.90 19.71 -6.53
N ARG A 380 -11.22 19.88 -7.68
CA ARG A 380 -10.58 21.15 -8.07
C ARG A 380 -11.56 22.30 -8.06
N ASP A 381 -12.69 22.18 -8.77
CA ASP A 381 -13.70 23.24 -8.87
C ASP A 381 -14.33 23.56 -7.50
N THR A 382 -14.29 22.61 -6.56
CA THR A 382 -14.71 22.81 -5.17
C THR A 382 -13.65 23.56 -4.35
N ILE A 383 -12.38 23.12 -4.41
CA ILE A 383 -11.26 23.76 -3.70
C ILE A 383 -11.04 25.20 -4.19
N LEU A 384 -11.19 25.46 -5.49
CA LEU A 384 -11.07 26.80 -6.10
C LEU A 384 -12.10 27.83 -5.61
N LYS A 385 -13.14 27.43 -4.86
CA LYS A 385 -14.01 28.37 -4.13
C LYS A 385 -13.31 29.04 -2.94
N TYR A 386 -12.30 28.37 -2.37
CA TYR A 386 -11.66 28.70 -1.08
C TYR A 386 -10.22 29.20 -1.20
N VAL A 387 -9.59 29.05 -2.36
CA VAL A 387 -8.27 29.60 -2.68
C VAL A 387 -8.37 30.67 -3.76
N SER A 388 -7.42 31.61 -3.80
CA SER A 388 -7.39 32.63 -4.86
C SER A 388 -7.07 31.99 -6.22
N PRO A 389 -7.98 32.00 -7.21
CA PRO A 389 -7.81 31.22 -8.45
C PRO A 389 -6.54 31.59 -9.24
N ASP A 390 -6.17 32.87 -9.22
CA ASP A 390 -4.95 33.38 -9.86
C ASP A 390 -3.64 32.79 -9.29
N THR A 391 -3.70 32.04 -8.18
CA THR A 391 -2.53 31.40 -7.54
C THR A 391 -2.39 29.90 -7.87
N VAL A 392 -3.37 29.31 -8.56
CA VAL A 392 -3.42 27.88 -8.89
C VAL A 392 -3.15 27.69 -10.38
N PRO A 393 -2.15 26.88 -10.77
CA PRO A 393 -1.87 26.63 -12.18
C PRO A 393 -2.93 25.73 -12.84
N GLU A 394 -2.96 25.73 -14.16
CA GLU A 394 -3.70 24.73 -14.93
C GLU A 394 -2.99 23.36 -14.88
N PRO A 395 -3.73 22.23 -14.85
CA PRO A 395 -3.13 20.90 -14.75
C PRO A 395 -2.29 20.56 -15.99
N PRO A 396 -1.08 19.99 -15.81
CA PRO A 396 -0.29 19.50 -16.94
C PRO A 396 -1.03 18.34 -17.63
N ALA A 397 -0.86 18.27 -18.96
CA ALA A 397 -1.53 17.27 -19.78
C ALA A 397 -1.16 15.83 -19.37
N ASN A 398 -2.14 14.93 -19.40
CA ASN A 398 -1.91 13.52 -19.12
C ASN A 398 -0.97 12.89 -20.16
N LEU A 399 0.03 12.13 -19.69
CA LEU A 399 1.00 11.44 -20.54
C LEU A 399 0.31 10.53 -21.58
N PRO A 400 0.87 10.35 -22.79
CA PRO A 400 0.34 9.38 -23.73
C PRO A 400 0.50 7.95 -23.19
N ARG A 401 -0.37 7.04 -23.64
CA ARG A 401 -0.27 5.61 -23.32
C ARG A 401 0.04 4.80 -24.58
N LEU A 402 0.74 3.69 -24.38
CA LEU A 402 1.16 2.74 -25.40
C LEU A 402 0.21 1.54 -25.45
N GLU A 403 -0.10 1.13 -26.67
CA GLU A 403 -0.66 -0.18 -26.97
C GLU A 403 0.50 -1.08 -27.41
N ILE A 404 0.65 -2.25 -26.79
CA ILE A 404 1.57 -3.29 -27.22
C ILE A 404 0.72 -4.44 -27.76
N PRO A 405 0.84 -4.80 -29.06
CA PRO A 405 0.09 -5.92 -29.64
C PRO A 405 0.31 -7.23 -28.88
N GLU A 406 -0.64 -8.17 -28.99
CA GLU A 406 -0.50 -9.48 -28.35
C GLU A 406 0.71 -10.26 -28.88
N PHE A 407 1.50 -10.85 -27.99
CA PHE A 407 2.59 -11.76 -28.32
C PHE A 407 2.69 -12.93 -27.35
N GLU A 408 3.30 -14.03 -27.82
CA GLU A 408 3.50 -15.26 -27.05
C GLU A 408 4.81 -15.23 -26.25
N LEU A 409 4.77 -15.72 -25.02
CA LEU A 409 5.93 -16.10 -24.24
C LEU A 409 6.13 -17.61 -24.29
N THR A 410 7.39 -18.02 -24.36
CA THR A 410 7.77 -19.43 -24.36
C THR A 410 8.47 -19.83 -23.05
N PRO A 411 8.48 -21.11 -22.67
CA PRO A 411 9.08 -21.57 -21.43
C PRO A 411 10.59 -21.31 -21.43
N LEU A 412 11.07 -20.78 -20.31
CA LEU A 412 12.46 -20.50 -20.01
C LEU A 412 13.06 -21.60 -19.13
N VAL A 413 12.51 -21.80 -17.93
CA VAL A 413 13.00 -22.76 -16.91
C VAL A 413 11.90 -23.04 -15.86
N GLY A 414 11.87 -24.24 -15.29
CA GLY A 414 11.00 -24.56 -14.15
C GLY A 414 11.56 -23.97 -12.84
N LEU A 415 10.71 -23.49 -11.94
CA LEU A 415 11.14 -22.92 -10.66
C LEU A 415 11.92 -23.93 -9.80
N PHE A 416 11.53 -25.21 -9.86
CA PHE A 416 12.20 -26.30 -9.14
C PHE A 416 13.55 -26.70 -9.78
N ASP A 417 13.85 -26.22 -11.00
CA ASP A 417 15.18 -26.36 -11.62
C ASP A 417 16.10 -25.16 -11.29
N THR A 418 15.58 -24.10 -10.66
CA THR A 418 16.35 -22.90 -10.24
C THR A 418 16.72 -22.90 -8.75
N LEU A 419 16.56 -24.01 -8.04
CA LEU A 419 16.79 -24.09 -6.60
C LEU A 419 18.27 -23.87 -6.24
N GLY A 420 18.51 -23.02 -5.25
CA GLY A 420 19.83 -22.82 -4.65
C GLY A 420 20.18 -23.90 -3.62
N ASN A 421 21.08 -23.57 -2.69
CA ASN A 421 21.41 -24.45 -1.57
C ASN A 421 20.21 -24.63 -0.63
N ALA A 422 19.94 -25.87 -0.23
CA ALA A 422 18.94 -26.15 0.80
C ALA A 422 19.46 -25.78 2.19
N THR A 423 18.61 -25.13 2.99
CA THR A 423 18.71 -25.18 4.45
C THR A 423 18.11 -26.51 4.90
N VAL A 424 18.92 -27.37 5.53
CA VAL A 424 18.46 -28.67 6.02
C VAL A 424 18.17 -28.58 7.52
N ASN A 425 16.96 -28.97 7.93
CA ASN A 425 16.56 -28.98 9.34
C ASN A 425 15.58 -30.11 9.67
N GLU A 426 15.48 -30.51 10.93
CA GLU A 426 14.54 -31.55 11.36
C GLU A 426 13.08 -31.10 11.26
N THR A 427 12.79 -29.83 11.56
CA THR A 427 11.47 -29.21 11.38
C THR A 427 11.50 -28.15 10.27
N PRO A 428 10.35 -27.74 9.73
CA PRO A 428 10.28 -26.51 8.96
C PRO A 428 10.76 -25.30 9.78
N VAL A 429 11.23 -24.27 9.08
CA VAL A 429 11.54 -22.94 9.64
C VAL A 429 10.78 -21.87 8.87
N THR A 430 10.49 -20.73 9.49
CA THR A 430 9.76 -19.64 8.84
C THR A 430 10.62 -18.93 7.80
N MET A 431 10.00 -18.16 6.91
CA MET A 431 10.68 -17.37 5.87
C MET A 431 11.73 -16.44 6.48
N GLU A 432 11.41 -15.81 7.61
CA GLU A 432 12.28 -14.87 8.31
C GLU A 432 13.50 -15.59 8.93
N GLN A 433 13.34 -16.83 9.38
CA GLN A 433 14.45 -17.67 9.88
C GLN A 433 15.43 -18.10 8.77
N LEU A 434 15.04 -18.00 7.50
CA LEU A 434 15.94 -18.16 6.35
C LEU A 434 16.68 -16.86 5.99
N GLY A 435 16.41 -15.75 6.70
CA GLY A 435 16.87 -14.42 6.29
C GLY A 435 16.16 -13.90 5.03
N GLN A 436 14.95 -14.37 4.77
CA GLN A 436 14.15 -13.99 3.59
C GLN A 436 12.97 -13.10 4.00
N GLU A 437 12.68 -12.10 3.18
CA GLU A 437 11.60 -11.14 3.42
C GLU A 437 10.36 -11.41 2.53
N TYR A 438 10.56 -11.61 1.23
CA TYR A 438 9.52 -11.65 0.20
C TYR A 438 9.56 -12.92 -0.64
N GLY A 439 8.59 -13.10 -1.55
CA GLY A 439 8.59 -14.17 -2.54
C GLY A 439 8.05 -15.51 -2.01
N LEU A 440 8.76 -16.60 -2.30
CA LEU A 440 8.31 -17.97 -2.07
C LEU A 440 9.31 -18.76 -1.20
N VAL A 441 8.85 -19.83 -0.55
CA VAL A 441 9.73 -20.83 0.07
C VAL A 441 9.28 -22.23 -0.36
N LEU A 442 10.21 -23.06 -0.83
CA LEU A 442 9.93 -24.48 -1.10
C LEU A 442 10.43 -25.34 0.05
N TYR A 443 9.53 -26.13 0.65
CA TYR A 443 9.86 -27.13 1.66
C TYR A 443 9.74 -28.52 1.02
N GLU A 444 10.85 -29.26 0.93
CA GLU A 444 10.89 -30.62 0.39
C GLU A 444 11.22 -31.64 1.49
N HIS A 445 10.41 -32.69 1.58
CA HIS A 445 10.63 -33.85 2.43
C HIS A 445 10.69 -35.13 1.58
N THR A 446 11.72 -35.95 1.80
CA THR A 446 11.84 -37.28 1.17
C THR A 446 11.24 -38.33 2.09
N VAL A 447 10.16 -38.95 1.62
CA VAL A 447 9.34 -39.89 2.39
C VAL A 447 10.12 -41.18 2.66
N ASN A 448 10.17 -41.61 3.92
CA ASN A 448 10.89 -42.81 4.36
C ASN A 448 9.98 -44.03 4.63
N THR A 449 8.68 -43.80 4.79
CA THR A 449 7.67 -44.80 5.20
C THR A 449 6.36 -44.53 4.47
N THR A 450 5.55 -45.56 4.24
CA THR A 450 4.24 -45.38 3.59
C THR A 450 3.29 -44.61 4.51
N LEU A 451 2.76 -43.48 4.02
CA LEU A 451 1.89 -42.56 4.77
C LEU A 451 0.69 -42.15 3.92
N SER A 452 -0.46 -41.91 4.53
CA SER A 452 -1.65 -41.40 3.83
C SER A 452 -2.57 -40.64 4.77
N GLY A 453 -3.12 -39.53 4.32
CA GLY A 453 -4.02 -38.68 5.11
C GLY A 453 -4.08 -37.24 4.62
N THR A 454 -4.87 -36.43 5.33
CA THR A 454 -4.92 -34.97 5.13
C THR A 454 -3.59 -34.33 5.55
N LEU A 455 -3.08 -33.42 4.73
CA LEU A 455 -1.90 -32.61 5.03
C LEU A 455 -2.29 -31.39 5.88
N GLN A 456 -1.54 -31.14 6.96
CA GLN A 456 -1.59 -29.90 7.72
C GLN A 456 -0.22 -29.19 7.62
N PRO A 457 -0.12 -27.99 7.03
CA PRO A 457 1.14 -27.27 6.87
C PRO A 457 1.40 -26.35 8.08
N GLY A 458 2.00 -26.88 9.14
CA GLY A 458 2.28 -26.09 10.35
C GLY A 458 1.02 -25.73 11.14
N ASP A 459 1.09 -24.63 11.89
CA ASP A 459 -0.04 -24.09 12.66
C ASP A 459 -1.22 -23.64 11.78
N ARG A 460 -0.91 -22.99 10.65
CA ARG A 460 -1.84 -22.56 9.60
C ARG A 460 -1.08 -22.25 8.30
N ALA A 461 -1.79 -22.20 7.17
CA ALA A 461 -1.22 -21.70 5.91
C ALA A 461 -0.85 -20.20 6.02
N ARG A 462 0.36 -19.85 5.55
CA ARG A 462 0.99 -18.51 5.66
C ARG A 462 1.74 -18.13 4.36
N ASP A 463 1.05 -17.85 3.27
CA ASP A 463 -0.41 -17.65 3.17
C ASP A 463 -1.07 -18.66 2.22
N ARG A 464 -0.36 -19.08 1.18
CA ARG A 464 -0.88 -20.00 0.15
C ARG A 464 0.11 -21.12 -0.08
N VAL A 465 -0.30 -22.36 0.19
CA VAL A 465 0.55 -23.55 0.14
C VAL A 465 0.13 -24.44 -1.02
N ILE A 466 0.93 -24.47 -2.09
CA ILE A 466 0.72 -25.39 -3.22
C ILE A 466 1.44 -26.70 -2.93
N VAL A 467 0.68 -27.80 -2.92
CA VAL A 467 1.16 -29.13 -2.53
C VAL A 467 1.48 -29.94 -3.77
N TYR A 468 2.70 -30.47 -3.86
CA TYR A 468 3.13 -31.39 -4.92
C TYR A 468 3.64 -32.71 -4.32
N VAL A 469 3.48 -33.80 -5.07
CA VAL A 469 4.19 -35.06 -4.81
C VAL A 469 4.90 -35.47 -6.10
N ASN A 470 6.21 -35.64 -6.04
CA ASN A 470 7.08 -35.89 -7.19
C ASN A 470 6.85 -34.89 -8.34
N GLY A 471 6.74 -33.60 -8.01
CA GLY A 471 6.45 -32.52 -8.98
C GLY A 471 5.01 -32.44 -9.50
N VAL A 472 4.08 -33.29 -9.04
CA VAL A 472 2.68 -33.27 -9.50
C VAL A 472 1.77 -32.63 -8.45
N LYS A 473 1.10 -31.52 -8.80
CA LYS A 473 0.16 -30.78 -7.92
C LYS A 473 -0.93 -31.71 -7.38
N LYS A 474 -1.22 -31.60 -6.08
CA LYS A 474 -2.29 -32.33 -5.36
C LYS A 474 -3.41 -31.42 -4.86
N GLY A 475 -3.14 -30.12 -4.76
CA GLY A 475 -4.10 -29.09 -4.38
C GLY A 475 -3.41 -27.87 -3.78
N VAL A 476 -4.20 -26.91 -3.31
CA VAL A 476 -3.74 -25.69 -2.65
C VAL A 476 -4.44 -25.55 -1.30
N ILE A 477 -3.68 -25.23 -0.25
CA ILE A 477 -4.21 -24.82 1.04
C ILE A 477 -4.02 -23.31 1.13
N ASP A 478 -5.10 -22.57 0.85
CA ASP A 478 -5.08 -21.12 0.66
C ASP A 478 -5.79 -20.39 1.81
N SER A 479 -5.03 -19.59 2.58
CA SER A 479 -5.54 -18.82 3.71
C SER A 479 -6.39 -17.61 3.33
N THR A 480 -6.49 -17.24 2.04
CA THR A 480 -7.44 -16.20 1.58
C THR A 480 -8.89 -16.63 1.76
N TYR A 481 -9.14 -17.94 1.93
CA TYR A 481 -10.44 -18.48 2.28
C TYR A 481 -10.57 -18.76 3.78
N SER A 482 -11.69 -18.35 4.37
CA SER A 482 -12.05 -18.69 5.76
C SER A 482 -12.20 -20.18 6.04
N ARG A 483 -12.25 -21.01 4.98
CA ARG A 483 -12.21 -22.47 5.02
C ARG A 483 -11.31 -22.95 3.88
N PRO A 484 -9.98 -22.99 4.08
CA PRO A 484 -9.04 -23.48 3.08
C PRO A 484 -9.39 -24.91 2.66
N ALA A 485 -9.11 -25.26 1.40
CA ALA A 485 -9.32 -26.63 0.93
C ALA A 485 -8.41 -27.61 1.69
N GLN A 486 -8.93 -28.79 2.01
CA GLN A 486 -8.15 -29.87 2.61
C GLN A 486 -7.47 -30.68 1.49
N VAL A 487 -6.14 -30.74 1.51
CA VAL A 487 -5.37 -31.57 0.57
C VAL A 487 -5.04 -32.89 1.25
N SER A 488 -5.40 -34.01 0.62
CA SER A 488 -5.04 -35.36 1.09
C SER A 488 -4.00 -35.97 0.17
N VAL A 489 -2.98 -36.60 0.75
CA VAL A 489 -1.87 -37.24 0.04
C VAL A 489 -1.77 -38.71 0.41
N SER A 490 -1.22 -39.50 -0.51
CA SER A 490 -0.82 -40.90 -0.29
C SER A 490 0.61 -41.02 -0.81
N LEU A 491 1.52 -41.45 0.06
CA LEU A 491 2.96 -41.32 -0.08
C LEU A 491 3.62 -42.68 0.15
N GLN A 492 4.63 -43.00 -0.66
CA GLN A 492 5.46 -44.20 -0.56
C GLN A 492 6.92 -43.84 -0.24
N PRO A 493 7.71 -44.77 0.33
CA PRO A 493 9.15 -44.57 0.51
C PRO A 493 9.84 -44.19 -0.80
N GLY A 494 10.57 -43.07 -0.79
CA GLY A 494 11.22 -42.48 -1.96
C GLY A 494 10.43 -41.35 -2.64
N ASP A 495 9.15 -41.15 -2.32
CA ASP A 495 8.40 -39.98 -2.81
C ASP A 495 8.96 -38.67 -2.23
N LYS A 496 8.95 -37.61 -3.03
CA LYS A 496 9.19 -36.24 -2.59
C LYS A 496 7.86 -35.54 -2.33
N LEU A 497 7.58 -35.20 -1.07
CA LEU A 497 6.53 -34.24 -0.72
C LEU A 497 7.12 -32.84 -0.80
N GLN A 498 6.49 -31.96 -1.57
CA GLN A 498 7.00 -30.63 -1.89
C GLN A 498 5.90 -29.60 -1.61
N LEU A 499 6.15 -28.68 -0.68
CA LEU A 499 5.22 -27.63 -0.27
C LEU A 499 5.80 -26.28 -0.70
N LEU A 500 5.24 -25.68 -1.75
CA LEU A 500 5.62 -24.34 -2.18
C LEU A 500 4.71 -23.33 -1.48
N VAL A 501 5.28 -22.47 -0.65
CA VAL A 501 4.55 -21.47 0.14
C VAL A 501 4.80 -20.08 -0.42
N GLU A 502 3.72 -19.36 -0.73
CA GLU A 502 3.74 -17.96 -1.11
C GLU A 502 3.44 -17.05 0.08
N ASN A 503 4.29 -16.04 0.30
CA ASN A 503 3.94 -14.86 1.09
C ASN A 503 3.09 -13.93 0.21
N LEU A 504 1.81 -13.76 0.53
CA LEU A 504 0.90 -12.85 -0.16
C LEU A 504 1.00 -11.39 0.34
N GLY A 505 1.68 -11.15 1.46
CA GLY A 505 1.81 -9.85 2.12
C GLY A 505 1.61 -10.01 3.63
N ARG A 506 2.51 -9.46 4.45
CA ARG A 506 2.34 -9.44 5.92
C ARG A 506 1.19 -8.52 6.31
N VAL A 507 0.55 -8.87 7.42
CA VAL A 507 -0.61 -8.12 7.91
C VAL A 507 -0.15 -6.72 8.29
N ASP A 508 -0.78 -5.69 7.74
CA ASP A 508 -0.39 -4.29 7.96
C ASP A 508 -1.36 -3.51 8.84
N TYR A 509 -2.58 -4.02 9.06
CA TYR A 509 -3.55 -3.43 9.98
C TYR A 509 -4.16 -4.46 10.94
N TRP A 510 -4.27 -4.07 12.21
CA TRP A 510 -5.08 -4.74 13.22
C TRP A 510 -5.61 -3.72 14.23
N SER A 511 -6.89 -3.86 14.61
CA SER A 511 -7.56 -3.03 15.62
C SER A 511 -8.09 -3.86 16.80
N ARG A 512 -8.20 -3.25 17.99
CA ARG A 512 -8.76 -3.86 19.21
C ARG A 512 -10.17 -4.45 19.01
N GLU A 513 -10.94 -3.90 18.08
CA GLU A 513 -12.30 -4.39 17.74
C GLU A 513 -12.31 -5.55 16.71
N SER A 514 -11.16 -5.97 16.16
CA SER A 514 -11.08 -6.97 15.08
C SER A 514 -11.63 -8.36 15.46
N GLY A 515 -11.70 -8.67 16.76
CA GLY A 515 -12.16 -9.99 17.25
C GLY A 515 -11.25 -11.16 16.87
N THR A 516 -9.99 -10.88 16.54
CA THR A 516 -8.94 -11.83 16.16
C THR A 516 -7.74 -11.71 17.11
N PHE A 517 -6.81 -12.66 17.06
CA PHE A 517 -5.50 -12.47 17.70
C PHE A 517 -4.77 -11.27 17.06
N VAL A 518 -3.83 -10.66 17.80
CA VAL A 518 -3.04 -9.50 17.33
C VAL A 518 -2.14 -9.92 16.17
N ALA A 519 -2.65 -9.78 14.95
CA ALA A 519 -2.00 -10.34 13.76
C ALA A 519 -0.71 -9.60 13.38
N LEU A 520 -0.55 -8.35 13.83
CA LEU A 520 0.71 -7.58 13.72
C LEU A 520 1.86 -8.20 14.53
N GLU A 521 1.58 -8.95 15.61
CA GLU A 521 2.59 -9.67 16.41
C GLU A 521 2.91 -11.09 15.86
N ASP A 522 2.25 -11.52 14.79
CA ASP A 522 2.46 -12.82 14.14
C ASP A 522 2.86 -12.69 12.65
N PRO A 523 3.94 -11.94 12.33
CA PRO A 523 4.36 -11.61 10.96
C PRO A 523 4.88 -12.80 10.14
N TYR A 524 5.06 -13.96 10.77
CA TYR A 524 5.80 -15.09 10.22
C TYR A 524 5.13 -15.70 8.98
N LYS A 525 5.92 -15.87 7.92
CA LYS A 525 5.56 -16.48 6.64
C LYS A 525 6.26 -17.82 6.41
N GLY A 526 5.84 -18.58 5.40
CA GLY A 526 6.35 -19.94 5.20
C GLY A 526 5.61 -20.94 6.09
N ILE A 527 6.32 -21.89 6.70
CA ILE A 527 5.73 -22.88 7.62
C ILE A 527 6.22 -22.64 9.05
N LYS A 528 5.27 -22.46 9.98
CA LYS A 528 5.52 -22.28 11.42
C LYS A 528 4.99 -23.51 12.16
N GLY A 529 5.88 -24.29 12.77
CA GLY A 529 5.53 -25.54 13.48
C GLY A 529 5.49 -26.78 12.59
N ASP A 530 5.00 -27.88 13.14
CA ASP A 530 5.07 -29.21 12.54
C ASP A 530 4.14 -29.39 11.33
N VAL A 531 4.65 -30.04 10.28
CA VAL A 531 3.83 -30.53 9.16
C VAL A 531 3.38 -31.96 9.46
N THR A 532 2.09 -32.25 9.27
CA THR A 532 1.57 -33.61 9.44
C THR A 532 0.88 -34.14 8.20
N VAL A 533 0.89 -35.47 8.05
CA VAL A 533 0.02 -36.22 7.13
C VAL A 533 -0.80 -37.20 7.98
N GLY A 534 -2.10 -36.92 8.09
CA GLY A 534 -2.94 -37.58 9.09
C GLY A 534 -2.43 -37.29 10.51
N SER A 535 -2.04 -38.32 11.24
CA SER A 535 -1.45 -38.20 12.59
C SER A 535 0.08 -38.26 12.63
N ALA A 536 0.75 -38.43 11.48
CA ALA A 536 2.21 -38.55 11.42
C ALA A 536 2.85 -37.16 11.25
N VAL A 537 3.74 -36.78 12.18
CA VAL A 537 4.62 -35.61 12.04
C VAL A 537 5.76 -35.96 11.09
N LEU A 538 6.05 -35.06 10.14
CA LEU A 538 7.13 -35.21 9.17
C LEU A 538 8.38 -34.46 9.61
N SER A 539 9.53 -35.15 9.59
CA SER A 539 10.84 -34.58 9.94
C SER A 539 11.86 -34.77 8.82
N GLY A 540 12.96 -33.99 8.86
CA GLY A 540 13.99 -34.01 7.83
C GLY A 540 13.53 -33.27 6.57
N TRP A 541 13.73 -31.96 6.57
CA TRP A 541 13.31 -31.01 5.54
C TRP A 541 14.51 -30.40 4.82
N SER A 542 14.41 -30.28 3.49
CA SER A 542 15.27 -29.44 2.66
C SER A 542 14.48 -28.20 2.24
N ILE A 543 14.93 -27.03 2.67
CA ILE A 543 14.16 -25.77 2.60
C ILE A 543 14.91 -24.79 1.70
N TYR A 544 14.26 -24.31 0.65
CA TYR A 544 14.85 -23.47 -0.38
C TYR A 544 14.24 -22.08 -0.36
N SER A 545 15.08 -21.08 -0.10
CA SER A 545 14.72 -19.67 -0.16
C SER A 545 14.60 -19.19 -1.61
N LEU A 546 13.50 -18.53 -1.94
CA LEU A 546 13.19 -18.01 -3.28
C LEU A 546 12.69 -16.54 -3.17
N PRO A 547 13.59 -15.57 -2.94
CA PRO A 547 13.21 -14.17 -2.69
C PRO A 547 12.62 -13.47 -3.94
N LEU A 548 12.97 -13.94 -5.14
CA LEU A 548 12.43 -13.47 -6.43
C LEU A 548 12.57 -11.95 -6.68
N GLU A 549 13.64 -11.32 -6.17
CA GLU A 549 13.95 -9.91 -6.48
C GLU A 549 14.09 -9.68 -8.00
N ALA A 550 14.74 -10.62 -8.68
CA ALA A 550 14.97 -10.61 -10.13
C ALA A 550 14.59 -11.97 -10.75
N PRO A 551 14.21 -12.02 -12.04
CA PRO A 551 13.95 -13.26 -12.74
C PRO A 551 15.27 -14.04 -12.99
N PRO A 552 15.22 -15.37 -13.20
CA PRO A 552 16.40 -16.17 -13.44
C PRO A 552 17.10 -15.72 -14.73
N ARG A 553 18.39 -15.38 -14.62
CA ARG A 553 19.24 -15.10 -15.80
C ARG A 553 19.55 -16.42 -16.50
N PRO A 554 19.39 -16.52 -17.84
CA PRO A 554 19.64 -17.76 -18.56
C PRO A 554 21.13 -18.17 -18.49
N SER A 555 21.43 -19.18 -17.68
CA SER A 555 22.73 -19.83 -17.62
C SER A 555 23.01 -20.59 -18.93
N SER A 556 23.80 -19.96 -19.81
CA SER A 556 24.43 -20.59 -20.98
C SER A 556 23.54 -21.48 -21.87
N LYS A 557 22.47 -20.91 -22.46
CA LYS A 557 21.70 -21.32 -23.66
C LYS A 557 21.19 -22.78 -23.87
N ASN A 558 21.72 -23.82 -23.21
CA ASN A 558 21.55 -25.23 -23.58
C ASN A 558 21.04 -26.16 -22.46
N GLN A 559 20.87 -25.69 -21.22
CA GLN A 559 20.37 -26.54 -20.12
C GLN A 559 18.89 -26.33 -19.78
N ALA A 560 18.36 -25.11 -19.89
CA ALA A 560 17.05 -24.77 -19.31
C ALA A 560 15.82 -25.39 -20.00
N ARG A 561 15.84 -25.56 -21.34
CA ARG A 561 14.72 -26.18 -22.09
C ARG A 561 14.72 -27.70 -22.14
N ASN A 562 15.83 -28.37 -21.84
CA ASN A 562 15.93 -29.83 -22.02
C ASN A 562 15.33 -30.64 -20.85
N ASN A 563 15.06 -29.99 -19.72
CA ASN A 563 14.48 -30.62 -18.52
C ASN A 563 12.98 -30.30 -18.33
N LEU A 564 12.48 -29.25 -18.99
CA LEU A 564 11.05 -28.97 -19.06
C LEU A 564 10.38 -30.07 -19.88
N GLY A 565 9.74 -31.01 -19.17
CA GLY A 565 8.77 -31.94 -19.78
C GLY A 565 7.53 -31.20 -20.27
N THR A 566 6.54 -31.93 -20.79
CA THR A 566 5.28 -31.33 -21.23
C THR A 566 4.62 -30.54 -20.10
N ILE A 567 4.39 -29.25 -20.34
CA ILE A 567 3.71 -28.37 -19.40
C ILE A 567 2.20 -28.61 -19.53
N ALA A 568 1.57 -28.96 -18.42
CA ALA A 568 0.15 -29.26 -18.34
C ALA A 568 -0.40 -28.93 -16.95
N THR A 569 -1.73 -28.84 -16.83
CA THR A 569 -2.41 -28.56 -15.56
C THR A 569 -1.85 -29.40 -14.39
N GLY A 570 -1.27 -28.72 -13.41
CA GLY A 570 -0.67 -29.35 -12.22
C GLY A 570 0.84 -29.61 -12.30
N SER A 571 1.53 -29.10 -13.33
CA SER A 571 2.99 -28.94 -13.32
C SER A 571 3.45 -27.97 -12.22
N PRO A 572 4.74 -28.02 -11.80
CA PRO A 572 5.35 -26.99 -10.96
C PRO A 572 5.39 -25.62 -11.68
N PRO A 573 5.65 -24.52 -10.95
CA PRO A 573 5.75 -23.19 -11.56
C PRO A 573 6.82 -23.10 -12.63
N VAL A 574 6.56 -22.30 -13.66
CA VAL A 574 7.46 -22.12 -14.80
C VAL A 574 7.68 -20.64 -15.07
N PHE A 575 8.93 -20.28 -15.35
CA PHE A 575 9.26 -18.98 -15.92
C PHE A 575 9.06 -19.03 -17.44
N TYR A 576 8.30 -18.07 -17.97
CA TYR A 576 8.10 -17.83 -19.40
C TYR A 576 8.82 -16.54 -19.81
N ARG A 577 9.28 -16.46 -21.06
CA ARG A 577 10.05 -15.31 -21.57
C ARG A 577 9.72 -14.97 -23.02
N ALA A 578 9.68 -13.68 -23.32
CA ALA A 578 9.70 -13.12 -24.66
C ALA A 578 10.42 -11.76 -24.70
N THR A 579 10.48 -11.16 -25.89
CA THR A 579 10.97 -9.79 -26.10
C THR A 579 10.06 -9.03 -27.05
N PHE A 580 9.87 -7.73 -26.80
CA PHE A 580 9.07 -6.84 -27.64
C PHE A 580 9.73 -5.46 -27.83
N ASP A 581 9.31 -4.73 -28.85
CA ASP A 581 9.73 -3.36 -29.11
C ASP A 581 8.60 -2.40 -28.72
N ALA A 582 8.95 -1.28 -28.05
CA ALA A 582 7.98 -0.27 -27.59
C ALA A 582 7.94 0.96 -28.50
N GLY A 583 8.87 1.07 -29.45
CA GLY A 583 8.99 2.21 -30.35
C GLY A 583 7.81 2.35 -31.30
N ARG A 584 7.03 3.42 -31.11
CA ARG A 584 6.37 4.08 -32.25
C ARG A 584 7.46 4.72 -33.11
N GLY A 585 7.22 4.87 -34.41
CA GLY A 585 8.18 5.42 -35.37
C GLY A 585 8.42 6.94 -35.25
N ASP A 586 8.12 7.53 -34.09
CA ASP A 586 8.31 8.93 -33.74
C ASP A 586 9.33 9.06 -32.60
N GLU A 587 9.88 10.26 -32.39
CA GLU A 587 10.98 10.51 -31.45
C GLU A 587 10.57 10.51 -29.96
N THR A 588 9.39 9.96 -29.64
CA THR A 588 8.86 9.94 -28.27
C THR A 588 9.67 8.99 -27.39
N SER A 589 10.25 9.52 -26.32
CA SER A 589 10.94 8.70 -25.31
C SER A 589 9.97 7.67 -24.70
N PRO A 590 10.33 6.37 -24.64
CA PRO A 590 9.52 5.34 -23.98
C PRO A 590 9.21 5.66 -22.52
N ALA A 591 10.02 6.49 -21.86
CA ALA A 591 9.75 7.04 -20.54
C ALA A 591 8.44 7.85 -20.42
N LEU A 592 7.78 8.16 -21.54
CA LEU A 592 6.49 8.84 -21.61
C LEU A 592 5.35 7.93 -22.12
N LEU A 593 5.61 6.63 -22.27
CA LEU A 593 4.73 5.66 -22.95
C LEU A 593 4.22 4.58 -21.98
N ASP A 594 3.45 5.01 -20.98
CA ASP A 594 2.81 4.13 -19.98
C ASP A 594 1.84 3.13 -20.63
N THR A 595 1.72 1.93 -20.06
CA THR A 595 0.76 0.91 -20.53
C THR A 595 0.29 0.02 -19.37
N PHE A 596 -0.77 -0.76 -19.60
CA PHE A 596 -1.20 -1.79 -18.66
C PHE A 596 -0.95 -3.18 -19.25
N LEU A 597 0.04 -3.90 -18.75
CA LEU A 597 0.37 -5.24 -19.22
C LEU A 597 -0.62 -6.26 -18.66
N SER A 598 -1.26 -7.04 -19.51
CA SER A 598 -2.17 -8.13 -19.11
C SER A 598 -1.60 -9.50 -19.51
N VAL A 599 -2.00 -10.53 -18.78
CA VAL A 599 -1.59 -11.94 -18.96
C VAL A 599 -2.87 -12.79 -19.09
N PRO A 600 -3.66 -12.64 -20.16
CA PRO A 600 -5.04 -13.16 -20.24
C PRO A 600 -5.17 -14.68 -20.16
N SER A 601 -4.10 -15.42 -20.48
CA SER A 601 -4.05 -16.88 -20.35
C SER A 601 -3.43 -17.37 -19.03
N GLY A 602 -2.98 -16.47 -18.17
CA GLY A 602 -2.33 -16.80 -16.90
C GLY A 602 -3.32 -16.94 -15.74
N VAL A 603 -2.99 -17.77 -14.76
CA VAL A 603 -3.79 -17.97 -13.55
C VAL A 603 -3.30 -17.05 -12.44
N LYS A 604 -2.04 -17.20 -12.02
CA LYS A 604 -1.47 -16.43 -10.92
C LYS A 604 0.05 -16.39 -10.97
N GLY A 605 0.63 -15.21 -10.81
CA GLY A 605 2.08 -15.11 -10.90
C GLY A 605 2.66 -13.72 -10.69
N ASN A 606 3.92 -13.59 -11.09
CA ASN A 606 4.70 -12.36 -11.03
C ASN A 606 5.25 -12.01 -12.41
N VAL A 607 5.32 -10.70 -12.70
CA VAL A 607 5.84 -10.19 -13.98
C VAL A 607 7.05 -9.30 -13.75
N TRP A 608 8.10 -9.53 -14.53
CA TRP A 608 9.24 -8.62 -14.66
C TRP A 608 9.34 -8.07 -16.09
N VAL A 609 9.57 -6.77 -16.22
CA VAL A 609 9.91 -6.12 -17.50
C VAL A 609 11.27 -5.46 -17.39
N ASN A 610 12.19 -5.81 -18.29
CA ASN A 610 13.60 -5.40 -18.24
C ASN A 610 14.32 -5.71 -16.92
N GLY A 611 13.77 -6.59 -16.08
CA GLY A 611 14.24 -6.91 -14.73
C GLY A 611 13.49 -6.20 -13.59
N PHE A 612 12.62 -5.21 -13.88
CA PHE A 612 11.79 -4.56 -12.86
C PHE A 612 10.59 -5.43 -12.51
N ASN A 613 10.39 -5.75 -11.24
CA ASN A 613 9.26 -6.54 -10.76
C ASN A 613 8.00 -5.66 -10.70
N LEU A 614 7.10 -5.80 -11.70
CA LEU A 614 5.83 -5.08 -11.73
C LEU A 614 4.89 -5.51 -10.60
N GLY A 615 5.10 -6.71 -10.05
CA GLY A 615 4.32 -7.29 -8.97
C GLY A 615 3.44 -8.45 -9.43
N ARG A 616 2.36 -8.69 -8.69
CA ARG A 616 1.52 -9.89 -8.81
C ARG A 616 0.37 -9.69 -9.79
N TYR A 617 0.06 -10.69 -10.62
CA TYR A 617 -1.23 -10.83 -11.29
C TYR A 617 -1.98 -12.04 -10.74
N TRP A 618 -3.31 -11.98 -10.74
CA TRP A 618 -4.16 -13.09 -10.35
C TRP A 618 -5.52 -12.97 -11.03
N ILE A 619 -5.92 -13.99 -11.80
CA ILE A 619 -7.14 -13.99 -12.62
C ILE A 619 -8.43 -13.71 -11.83
N ILE A 620 -8.46 -13.96 -10.52
CA ILE A 620 -9.66 -13.74 -9.69
C ILE A 620 -10.05 -12.26 -9.53
N GLY A 621 -9.12 -11.34 -9.79
CA GLY A 621 -9.40 -9.90 -9.82
C GLY A 621 -9.58 -9.25 -8.44
N PRO A 622 -10.02 -7.98 -8.39
CA PRO A 622 -10.59 -7.20 -9.51
C PRO A 622 -9.57 -6.70 -10.55
N GLN A 623 -8.27 -6.70 -10.23
CA GLN A 623 -7.21 -6.24 -11.13
C GLN A 623 -6.89 -7.29 -12.21
N GLN A 624 -7.01 -6.95 -13.50
CA GLN A 624 -6.71 -7.84 -14.64
C GLN A 624 -5.47 -7.43 -15.47
N SER A 625 -4.76 -6.38 -15.03
CA SER A 625 -3.54 -5.90 -15.67
C SER A 625 -2.64 -5.16 -14.68
N LEU A 626 -1.33 -5.18 -14.92
CA LEU A 626 -0.31 -4.49 -14.12
C LEU A 626 0.06 -3.16 -14.79
N TYR A 627 0.18 -2.09 -14.00
CA TYR A 627 0.73 -0.84 -14.51
C TYR A 627 2.21 -1.04 -14.86
N LEU A 628 2.55 -0.79 -16.13
CA LEU A 628 3.91 -0.79 -16.65
C LEU A 628 4.28 0.66 -16.97
N PRO A 629 4.97 1.36 -16.05
CA PRO A 629 5.41 2.73 -16.29
C PRO A 629 6.44 2.76 -17.41
N GLY A 630 6.35 3.77 -18.28
CA GLY A 630 7.24 3.96 -19.41
C GLY A 630 8.71 4.07 -19.01
N THR A 631 9.00 4.50 -17.77
CA THR A 631 10.35 4.54 -17.18
C THR A 631 11.08 3.19 -17.15
N VAL A 632 10.33 2.08 -17.25
CA VAL A 632 10.88 0.70 -17.35
C VAL A 632 11.24 0.35 -18.79
N LEU A 633 10.66 1.04 -19.78
CA LEU A 633 10.75 0.68 -21.20
C LEU A 633 12.01 1.23 -21.89
N LYS A 634 12.43 0.47 -22.89
CA LYS A 634 13.45 0.81 -23.89
C LYS A 634 12.75 0.91 -25.26
N PRO A 635 13.32 1.62 -26.26
CA PRO A 635 12.70 1.70 -27.58
C PRO A 635 12.54 0.34 -28.26
N VAL A 636 13.55 -0.52 -28.11
CA VAL A 636 13.63 -1.86 -28.69
C VAL A 636 14.24 -2.86 -27.70
N GLY A 637 13.95 -4.15 -27.87
CA GLY A 637 14.53 -5.23 -27.10
C GLY A 637 14.13 -5.24 -25.62
N ASN A 638 12.89 -4.85 -25.31
CA ASN A 638 12.34 -5.04 -23.97
C ASN A 638 12.19 -6.52 -23.69
N GLU A 639 12.62 -6.97 -22.52
CA GLU A 639 12.43 -8.35 -22.06
C GLU A 639 11.23 -8.42 -21.13
N VAL A 640 10.32 -9.38 -21.35
CA VAL A 640 9.30 -9.77 -20.36
C VAL A 640 9.64 -11.16 -19.86
N VAL A 641 9.66 -11.32 -18.54
CA VAL A 641 9.68 -12.62 -17.87
C VAL A 641 8.47 -12.73 -16.95
N ILE A 642 7.78 -13.87 -17.00
CA ILE A 642 6.63 -14.16 -16.14
C ILE A 642 6.91 -15.44 -15.38
N LEU A 643 6.75 -15.43 -14.06
CA LEU A 643 6.61 -16.65 -13.26
C LEU A 643 5.13 -16.96 -13.16
N GLU A 644 4.67 -17.99 -13.86
CA GLU A 644 3.32 -18.54 -13.67
C GLU A 644 3.40 -19.66 -12.63
N LEU A 645 2.60 -19.53 -11.57
CA LEU A 645 2.59 -20.48 -10.45
C LEU A 645 1.79 -21.74 -10.79
N GLU A 646 0.87 -21.65 -11.75
CA GLU A 646 -0.09 -22.70 -12.08
C GLU A 646 -0.23 -22.89 -13.60
N PRO A 647 0.87 -23.23 -14.29
CA PRO A 647 0.84 -23.32 -15.74
C PRO A 647 -0.02 -24.50 -16.21
N ASP A 648 -0.85 -24.25 -17.22
CA ASP A 648 -1.69 -25.25 -17.88
C ASP A 648 -1.39 -25.41 -19.38
N ALA A 649 -0.53 -24.54 -19.93
CA ALA A 649 -0.18 -24.49 -21.35
C ALA A 649 1.33 -24.27 -21.60
N GLU A 650 1.81 -24.72 -22.77
CA GLU A 650 3.19 -24.55 -23.23
C GLU A 650 3.56 -23.08 -23.56
N THR A 651 2.58 -22.19 -23.71
CA THR A 651 2.78 -20.76 -23.98
C THR A 651 1.81 -19.91 -23.16
N LEU A 652 2.23 -18.68 -22.85
CA LEU A 652 1.35 -17.63 -22.33
C LEU A 652 1.22 -16.53 -23.39
N THR A 653 0.08 -15.84 -23.46
CA THR A 653 -0.03 -14.58 -24.21
C THR A 653 0.03 -13.39 -23.27
N VAL A 654 0.55 -12.26 -23.78
CA VAL A 654 0.48 -10.95 -23.13
C VAL A 654 0.22 -9.85 -24.15
N PHE A 655 -0.36 -8.75 -23.69
CA PHE A 655 -0.50 -7.51 -24.43
C PHE A 655 -0.40 -6.31 -23.49
N GLY A 656 -0.17 -5.12 -24.04
CA GLY A 656 -0.16 -3.86 -23.31
C GLY A 656 -1.37 -3.00 -23.72
N ALA A 657 -2.24 -2.68 -22.79
CA ALA A 657 -3.45 -1.90 -23.03
C ALA A 657 -3.27 -0.40 -22.74
N VAL A 658 -3.95 0.44 -23.52
CA VAL A 658 -4.02 1.90 -23.29
C VAL A 658 -5.03 2.29 -22.20
N GLU A 659 -5.95 1.40 -21.84
CA GLU A 659 -6.87 1.56 -20.72
C GLU A 659 -6.89 0.28 -19.90
N ARG A 660 -7.11 0.38 -18.58
CA ARG A 660 -7.28 -0.79 -17.72
C ARG A 660 -8.72 -1.28 -17.80
N GLU A 661 -8.87 -2.60 -17.93
CA GLU A 661 -10.11 -3.29 -17.61
C GLU A 661 -10.04 -3.87 -16.18
N TRP A 662 -11.12 -3.70 -15.43
CA TRP A 662 -11.32 -4.31 -14.11
C TRP A 662 -12.36 -5.44 -14.26
N GLY A 663 -12.14 -6.57 -13.60
CA GLY A 663 -13.03 -7.72 -13.71
C GLY A 663 -12.62 -8.86 -12.78
N ASN A 664 -13.49 -9.86 -12.64
CA ASN A 664 -13.28 -11.00 -11.77
C ASN A 664 -13.59 -12.30 -12.52
N HIS A 665 -12.82 -13.34 -12.23
CA HIS A 665 -13.07 -14.70 -12.69
C HIS A 665 -13.25 -15.64 -11.49
N PRO A 666 -13.94 -16.77 -11.64
CA PRO A 666 -13.98 -17.81 -10.61
C PRO A 666 -12.56 -18.29 -10.28
N ASP A 667 -12.28 -18.50 -9.00
CA ASP A 667 -11.00 -19.07 -8.58
C ASP A 667 -10.91 -20.56 -9.01
N PRO A 668 -9.83 -21.00 -9.68
CA PRO A 668 -9.69 -22.38 -10.14
C PRO A 668 -9.38 -23.38 -9.01
N ASP A 669 -8.84 -22.94 -7.87
CA ASP A 669 -8.53 -23.78 -6.70
C ASP A 669 -9.65 -23.85 -5.67
N TYR A 670 -10.59 -22.89 -5.70
CA TYR A 670 -11.74 -22.88 -4.81
C TYR A 670 -13.04 -23.31 -5.51
N PRO A 671 -13.34 -24.63 -5.60
CA PRO A 671 -14.56 -25.10 -6.24
C PRO A 671 -15.80 -24.55 -5.53
N PRO A 672 -16.87 -24.19 -6.26
CA PRO A 672 -18.03 -23.48 -5.70
C PRO A 672 -18.94 -24.37 -4.84
N ALA A 673 -18.45 -24.76 -3.66
CA ALA A 673 -19.25 -25.31 -2.59
C ALA A 673 -20.01 -24.17 -1.87
N HIS A 674 -21.32 -24.07 -2.16
CA HIS A 674 -22.28 -23.15 -1.54
C HIS A 674 -22.23 -21.66 -1.95
N VAL A 675 -22.22 -21.37 -3.26
CA VAL A 675 -22.81 -20.11 -3.75
C VAL A 675 -24.34 -20.26 -3.77
N PRO A 676 -25.12 -19.47 -3.00
CA PRO A 676 -26.57 -19.45 -3.15
C PRO A 676 -26.95 -18.99 -4.56
N GLN A 677 -27.89 -19.68 -5.21
CA GLN A 677 -28.26 -19.46 -6.62
C GLN A 677 -28.75 -18.04 -6.97
N SER A 678 -28.94 -17.16 -5.98
CA SER A 678 -29.47 -15.80 -6.12
C SER A 678 -28.41 -14.72 -6.46
N ARG A 679 -27.14 -15.07 -6.72
CA ARG A 679 -26.06 -14.10 -7.03
C ARG A 679 -25.18 -14.44 -8.24
N ARG A 680 -25.71 -15.15 -9.24
CA ARG A 680 -25.07 -15.14 -10.57
C ARG A 680 -25.52 -13.90 -11.32
N PHE A 681 -24.63 -12.92 -11.46
CA PHE A 681 -24.80 -11.84 -12.43
C PHE A 681 -24.44 -12.39 -13.82
N ASP A 682 -25.46 -12.58 -14.67
CA ASP A 682 -25.25 -12.91 -16.08
C ASP A 682 -24.67 -11.68 -16.81
N THR A 683 -23.36 -11.66 -17.06
CA THR A 683 -22.73 -10.57 -17.84
C THR A 683 -21.61 -11.06 -18.77
N ILE A 684 -21.78 -12.23 -19.39
CA ILE A 684 -21.00 -12.63 -20.57
C ILE A 684 -21.93 -13.18 -21.66
N LYS A 685 -22.45 -12.29 -22.53
CA LYS A 685 -22.92 -12.60 -23.90
C LYS A 685 -23.36 -11.34 -24.67
N LYS A 686 -22.42 -10.71 -25.40
CA LYS A 686 -22.55 -10.25 -26.81
C LYS A 686 -21.44 -9.26 -27.17
N ALA A 687 -20.34 -9.78 -27.73
CA ALA A 687 -19.33 -8.98 -28.44
C ALA A 687 -18.89 -9.70 -29.74
N LYS A 688 -19.86 -10.15 -30.55
CA LYS A 688 -19.61 -10.59 -31.94
C LYS A 688 -20.76 -10.21 -32.87
N SER A 689 -20.39 -9.81 -34.09
CA SER A 689 -21.20 -9.34 -35.23
C SER A 689 -21.77 -7.92 -35.12
N GLY A 690 -21.33 -7.08 -36.05
CA GLY A 690 -21.69 -5.68 -36.21
C GLY A 690 -21.17 -5.12 -37.54
N SER A 691 -21.37 -5.87 -38.64
CA SER A 691 -21.03 -5.39 -39.98
C SER A 691 -22.10 -4.43 -40.51
N ALA A 692 -21.65 -3.37 -41.17
CA ALA A 692 -22.45 -2.23 -41.64
C ALA A 692 -23.73 -2.56 -42.45
N ALA A 693 -24.74 -1.71 -42.30
CA ALA A 693 -25.58 -1.23 -43.40
C ALA A 693 -26.18 0.15 -43.06
N VAL A 694 -26.20 1.04 -44.05
CA VAL A 694 -26.77 2.40 -44.00
C VAL A 694 -28.23 2.37 -44.44
N ALA A 695 -29.13 3.07 -43.73
CA ALA A 695 -30.37 3.60 -44.29
C ALA A 695 -30.90 4.79 -43.45
N SER A 696 -31.53 5.75 -44.13
CA SER A 696 -31.97 7.06 -43.63
C SER A 696 -33.40 7.04 -43.03
N PRO A 697 -33.88 8.14 -42.40
CA PRO A 697 -34.99 8.08 -41.44
C PRO A 697 -36.37 8.35 -42.06
N GLU A 698 -37.44 7.95 -41.38
CA GLU A 698 -38.76 8.55 -41.58
C GLU A 698 -39.64 8.56 -40.30
N THR A 699 -40.20 9.74 -40.06
CA THR A 699 -41.28 10.16 -39.15
C THR A 699 -42.20 9.11 -38.51
N LYS A 700 -42.44 9.25 -37.19
CA LYS A 700 -43.57 10.03 -36.67
C LYS A 700 -43.47 10.36 -35.18
#